data_AF-A0AAE0ZGR8-F1
#
_entry.id   AF-A0AAE0ZGR8-F1
#
_cell.length_a   1.000
_cell.length_b   1.000
_cell.length_c   1.000
_cell.angle_alpha   90.00
_cell.angle_beta   90.00
_cell.angle_gamma   90.00
#
_symmetry.space_group_name_H-M   'P 1'
#
loop_
_entity.id
_entity.type
_entity.pdbx_description
1 polymer ?
#
loop_
_entity_poly.entity_id
_entity_poly.type
_entity_poly.pdbx_seq_one_letter_code
_entity_poly.pdbx_strand_id
1 'polypeptide(L)'
;MRFSKVKRNFSVFRRPVIFLVLVVILAGFLVHHASLSRQYTQIREVFGKRQSIEESDATTRMRGTADLLRTRGDQTFNIDDIMVSNVVSSADSVKLTPIDRTKDAASRVDVQKLATQKKTSERLEEKAASKEKGKDQGANSKGKLDQVQETKGSETQGVFGKMKGDDHSKKDDNKKRQNEMQTIRPPKAKEGPKSRAISANTMKAKNIEHNIDLSMENQEVRKVNKTADQHHSSRAKYLIYLCDRKAHCYGLGDRQRAIVATYYLAELTGRRFGLIMSAPSDIRDFYEPNLVKWDIAESDLPKNATKYEISALGPKVNLHLDTIDFNSVYPQDVVYVRTNQVFWHATLKNPLYAKRVPGWAKMHHSQLIAAGWLRLMKPTPLLRGSLNSALVDIARKMQEEAEVAKQLNKSRCCKKSILPKILPTCSGNQSLCSKNMTALECCDVMAKKMFAGCPEVRVLCSGINSKDCEKSLSSSFPNRWDGWRIQSLAYNYCAMSPAISKLNITIDSINKKKGFDLTDMNLICAHIRLGHSKTFPFETHSFNEQKGVSGVWEFLKNFARKGYHMYLASDAQEVKDEAKTIFGERLHMADAQIVHIGFAVKGQDLKAGLQFTLAEQLLLTTSCREIVVSHSGYSGRAVEIRNRLMGGRAGRVYHYHDGIVT
;
A
#
# COMPACT_ATOMS: atom_id res chain seq x y z
N MET A 1 -36.40 -67.61 26.94
CA MET A 1 -36.40 -67.48 28.41
C MET A 1 -34.97 -67.23 28.91
N ARG A 2 -34.84 -66.28 29.85
CA ARG A 2 -33.78 -66.06 30.87
C ARG A 2 -32.34 -65.73 30.45
N PHE A 3 -31.88 -64.62 31.04
CA PHE A 3 -30.54 -64.02 31.04
C PHE A 3 -29.43 -64.96 31.57
N SER A 4 -28.24 -64.91 30.97
CA SER A 4 -26.99 -65.40 31.56
C SER A 4 -25.96 -64.28 31.76
N LYS A 5 -25.46 -64.18 32.99
CA LYS A 5 -24.33 -63.36 33.45
C LYS A 5 -23.05 -63.68 32.69
N VAL A 6 -22.30 -62.64 32.31
CA VAL A 6 -20.88 -62.75 31.92
C VAL A 6 -20.03 -62.01 32.95
N LYS A 7 -19.29 -62.77 33.77
CA LYS A 7 -18.17 -62.28 34.59
C LYS A 7 -16.92 -62.21 33.69
N ARG A 8 -16.23 -61.06 33.64
CA ARG A 8 -14.88 -60.95 33.08
C ARG A 8 -13.88 -60.69 34.20
N ASN A 9 -13.00 -61.67 34.41
CA ASN A 9 -11.74 -61.51 35.13
C ASN A 9 -10.76 -60.71 34.25
N PHE A 10 -10.26 -59.58 34.76
CA PHE A 10 -9.12 -58.87 34.14
C PHE A 10 -7.87 -59.11 34.98
N SER A 11 -6.91 -59.78 34.36
CA SER A 11 -5.61 -60.13 34.90
C SER A 11 -4.74 -58.90 35.12
N VAL A 12 -4.22 -58.80 36.34
CA VAL A 12 -3.18 -57.88 36.80
C VAL A 12 -1.85 -58.29 36.18
N PHE A 13 -1.44 -57.72 35.04
CA PHE A 13 -0.04 -57.72 34.58
C PHE A 13 0.11 -56.77 33.38
N ARG A 14 0.42 -55.48 33.62
CA ARG A 14 1.00 -54.52 32.63
C ARG A 14 1.24 -53.09 33.16
N ARG A 15 1.33 -52.87 34.48
CA ARG A 15 1.58 -51.52 35.04
C ARG A 15 3.03 -50.98 34.93
N PRO A 16 4.12 -51.77 34.94
CA PRO A 16 5.46 -51.18 34.99
C PRO A 16 5.90 -50.56 33.65
N VAL A 17 5.45 -51.09 32.51
CA VAL A 17 5.86 -50.60 31.18
C VAL A 17 5.24 -49.23 30.87
N ILE A 18 3.97 -49.02 31.24
CA ILE A 18 3.29 -47.73 31.00
C ILE A 18 3.92 -46.62 31.84
N PHE A 19 4.33 -46.93 33.09
CA PHE A 19 4.97 -45.97 33.96
C PHE A 19 6.35 -45.54 33.42
N LEU A 20 7.13 -46.50 32.91
CA LEU A 20 8.44 -46.20 32.32
C LEU A 20 8.32 -45.31 31.06
N VAL A 21 7.33 -45.58 30.20
CA VAL A 21 7.08 -44.76 29.00
C VAL A 21 6.68 -43.33 29.36
N LEU A 22 5.83 -43.15 30.38
CA LEU A 22 5.44 -41.81 30.85
C LEU A 22 6.62 -41.03 31.43
N VAL A 23 7.52 -41.68 32.19
CA VAL A 23 8.72 -41.04 32.74
C VAL A 23 9.67 -40.59 31.64
N VAL A 24 9.87 -41.39 30.60
CA VAL A 24 10.72 -41.02 29.45
C VAL A 24 10.14 -39.84 28.67
N ILE A 25 8.82 -39.82 28.46
CA ILE A 25 8.14 -38.69 27.78
C ILE A 25 8.28 -37.41 28.61
N LEU A 26 8.03 -37.47 29.92
CA LEU A 26 8.17 -36.32 30.83
C LEU A 26 9.62 -35.79 30.88
N ALA A 27 10.61 -36.68 30.93
CA ALA A 27 12.02 -36.29 30.88
C ALA A 27 12.37 -35.60 29.55
N GLY A 28 11.85 -36.09 28.41
CA GLY A 28 12.01 -35.45 27.11
C GLY A 28 11.42 -34.04 27.07
N PHE A 29 10.23 -33.84 27.63
CA PHE A 29 9.61 -32.51 27.74
C PHE A 29 10.43 -31.55 28.61
N LEU A 30 10.97 -32.02 29.74
CA LEU A 30 11.78 -31.19 30.63
C LEU A 30 13.11 -30.77 29.99
N VAL A 31 13.78 -31.69 29.27
CA VAL A 31 15.01 -31.37 28.53
C VAL A 31 14.74 -30.38 27.39
N HIS A 32 13.63 -30.56 26.67
CA HIS A 32 13.26 -29.64 25.59
C HIS A 32 12.90 -28.24 26.13
N HIS A 33 12.16 -28.17 27.25
CA HIS A 33 11.82 -26.92 27.90
C HIS A 33 13.05 -26.18 28.44
N ALA A 34 14.00 -26.91 29.05
CA ALA A 34 15.27 -26.33 29.51
C ALA A 34 16.13 -25.79 28.34
N SER A 35 16.14 -26.48 27.20
CA SER A 35 16.83 -26.03 25.98
C SER A 35 16.22 -24.74 25.42
N LEU A 36 14.89 -24.68 25.31
CA LEU A 36 14.16 -23.49 24.87
C LEU A 36 14.35 -22.31 25.83
N SER A 37 14.35 -22.57 27.15
CA SER A 37 14.62 -21.53 28.15
C SER A 37 16.02 -20.95 28.01
N ARG A 38 17.05 -21.77 27.75
CA ARG A 38 18.42 -21.28 27.52
C ARG A 38 18.53 -20.45 26.24
N GLN A 39 17.90 -20.90 25.15
CA GLN A 39 17.86 -20.12 23.90
C GLN A 39 17.17 -18.77 24.09
N TYR A 40 16.08 -18.73 24.86
CA TYR A 40 15.38 -17.49 25.17
C TYR A 40 16.23 -16.51 25.99
N THR A 41 17.01 -16.99 26.96
CA THR A 41 17.93 -16.15 27.75
C THR A 41 19.06 -15.58 26.88
N GLN A 42 19.66 -16.38 26.00
CA GLN A 42 20.70 -15.91 25.07
C GLN A 42 20.18 -14.85 24.09
N ILE A 43 18.97 -15.06 23.56
CA ILE A 43 18.31 -14.07 22.70
C ILE A 43 18.09 -12.77 23.48
N ARG A 44 17.60 -12.83 24.72
CA ARG A 44 17.36 -11.66 25.57
C ARG A 44 18.64 -10.86 25.86
N GLU A 45 19.77 -11.53 26.09
CA GLU A 45 21.06 -10.86 26.30
C GLU A 45 21.58 -10.16 25.04
N VAL A 46 21.42 -10.79 23.87
CA VAL A 46 21.81 -10.18 22.57
C VAL A 46 20.96 -8.93 22.28
N PHE A 47 19.65 -9.00 22.53
CA PHE A 47 18.77 -7.84 22.36
C PHE A 47 19.04 -6.74 23.39
N GLY A 48 19.35 -7.08 24.65
CA GLY A 48 19.73 -6.11 25.68
C GLY A 48 21.00 -5.34 25.34
N LYS A 49 22.05 -6.02 24.86
CA LYS A 49 23.30 -5.37 24.42
C LYS A 49 23.12 -4.47 23.20
N ARG A 50 22.24 -4.86 22.26
CA ARG A 50 21.94 -4.05 21.07
C ARG A 50 21.21 -2.75 21.45
N GLN A 51 20.29 -2.82 22.41
CA GLN A 51 19.55 -1.66 22.90
C GLN A 51 20.45 -0.65 23.63
N SER A 52 21.43 -1.11 24.43
CA SER A 52 22.39 -0.20 25.08
C SER A 52 23.33 0.52 24.09
N ILE A 53 23.67 -0.12 22.96
CA ILE A 53 24.50 0.49 21.91
C ILE A 53 23.70 1.57 21.17
N GLU A 54 22.42 1.30 20.86
CA GLU A 54 21.54 2.27 20.19
C GLU A 54 21.24 3.50 21.06
N GLU A 55 21.11 3.35 22.39
CA GLU A 55 20.93 4.46 23.33
C GLU A 55 22.20 5.34 23.46
N SER A 56 23.39 4.73 23.42
CA SER A 56 24.67 5.45 23.41
C SER A 56 24.87 6.27 22.12
N ASP A 57 24.51 5.70 20.96
CA ASP A 57 24.62 6.37 19.66
C ASP A 57 23.60 7.52 19.51
N ALA A 58 22.37 7.34 20.02
CA ALA A 58 21.36 8.38 20.02
C ALA A 58 21.76 9.59 20.88
N THR A 59 22.35 9.33 22.06
CA THR A 59 22.84 10.37 22.97
C THR A 59 24.01 11.16 22.35
N THR A 60 24.89 10.47 21.63
CA THR A 60 26.03 11.09 20.93
C THR A 60 25.57 11.98 19.76
N ARG A 61 24.54 11.55 19.00
CA ARG A 61 23.95 12.37 17.92
C ARG A 61 23.21 13.61 18.42
N MET A 62 22.53 13.53 19.57
CA MET A 62 21.85 14.70 20.14
C MET A 62 22.84 15.78 20.61
N ARG A 63 24.02 15.39 21.12
CA ARG A 63 25.09 16.35 21.44
C ARG A 63 25.66 17.03 20.20
N GLY A 64 25.97 16.27 19.14
CA GLY A 64 26.47 16.84 17.88
C GLY A 64 25.49 17.81 17.20
N THR A 65 24.18 17.58 17.36
CA THR A 65 23.14 18.46 16.78
C THR A 65 22.96 19.73 17.62
N ALA A 66 23.12 19.66 18.94
CA ALA A 66 23.08 20.82 19.83
C ALA A 66 24.28 21.77 19.62
N ASP A 67 25.47 21.23 19.35
CA ASP A 67 26.67 22.03 19.08
C ASP A 67 26.62 22.73 17.70
N LEU A 68 25.96 22.12 16.72
CA LEU A 68 25.67 22.72 15.41
C LEU A 68 24.62 23.84 15.46
N LEU A 69 23.72 23.82 16.44
CA LEU A 69 22.73 24.88 16.65
C LEU A 69 23.28 26.04 17.49
N ARG A 70 24.27 25.78 18.35
CA ARG A 70 24.95 26.80 19.16
C ARG A 70 25.91 27.67 18.35
N THR A 71 26.43 27.17 17.22
CA THR A 71 27.34 27.89 16.32
C THR A 71 26.65 28.76 15.27
N ARG A 72 25.30 28.80 15.25
CA ARG A 72 24.51 29.58 14.27
C ARG A 72 23.70 30.73 14.87
N GLY A 73 23.77 30.95 16.17
CA GLY A 73 23.09 32.04 16.85
C GLY A 73 23.95 33.30 16.96
N ASP A 74 24.23 33.96 15.84
CA ASP A 74 24.82 35.32 15.84
C ASP A 74 24.62 36.02 14.48
N GLN A 75 23.37 36.15 14.02
CA GLN A 75 22.99 37.15 13.02
C GLN A 75 21.57 37.66 13.28
N THR A 76 21.48 38.86 13.84
CA THR A 76 20.25 39.65 13.91
C THR A 76 19.93 40.24 12.54
N PHE A 77 18.79 39.88 11.95
CA PHE A 77 18.23 40.56 10.77
C PHE A 77 17.22 41.62 11.21
N ASN A 78 17.51 42.86 10.83
CA ASN A 78 16.66 44.03 11.00
C ASN A 78 15.72 44.14 9.79
N ILE A 79 14.41 44.26 10.00
CA ILE A 79 13.41 44.40 8.95
C ILE A 79 12.79 45.79 9.11
N ASP A 80 13.38 46.76 8.44
CA ASP A 80 12.79 48.06 8.10
C ASP A 80 13.50 48.53 6.83
N ASP A 81 12.86 48.27 5.67
CA ASP A 81 12.97 49.02 4.41
C ASP A 81 12.47 48.15 3.25
N ILE A 82 11.25 48.42 2.78
CA ILE A 82 10.88 48.59 1.37
C ILE A 82 9.42 49.08 1.35
N MET A 83 9.29 50.35 0.99
CA MET A 83 8.06 51.13 0.86
C MET A 83 7.47 51.05 -0.56
N VAL A 84 6.12 51.14 -0.63
CA VAL A 84 5.30 51.93 -1.59
C VAL A 84 5.22 51.40 -3.04
N SER A 85 4.06 51.04 -3.61
CA SER A 85 2.93 51.93 -3.91
C SER A 85 1.72 51.17 -4.46
N ASN A 86 0.51 51.49 -3.96
CA ASN A 86 -0.68 51.94 -4.69
C ASN A 86 -1.97 51.56 -3.97
N VAL A 87 -2.56 52.57 -3.32
CA VAL A 87 -3.92 52.63 -2.82
C VAL A 87 -4.72 53.46 -3.82
N VAL A 88 -5.84 52.93 -4.31
CA VAL A 88 -7.01 53.75 -4.66
C VAL A 88 -8.17 53.22 -3.84
N SER A 89 -8.76 54.15 -3.11
CA SER A 89 -9.87 54.03 -2.18
C SER A 89 -11.20 53.77 -2.89
N SER A 90 -12.07 53.01 -2.23
CA SER A 90 -13.46 53.42 -2.02
C SER A 90 -14.05 52.58 -0.89
N ALA A 91 -14.41 53.29 0.17
CA ALA A 91 -15.23 52.79 1.25
C ALA A 91 -16.69 52.92 0.83
N ASP A 92 -17.49 51.88 1.07
CA ASP A 92 -18.91 52.05 1.34
C ASP A 92 -19.39 50.98 2.30
N SER A 93 -19.84 51.47 3.45
CA SER A 93 -20.47 50.74 4.53
C SER A 93 -21.93 50.47 4.19
N VAL A 94 -22.34 49.19 4.14
CA VAL A 94 -23.76 48.81 4.09
C VAL A 94 -24.12 48.03 5.35
N LYS A 95 -25.00 48.65 6.16
CA LYS A 95 -25.71 48.04 7.28
C LYS A 95 -26.60 46.91 6.78
N LEU A 96 -26.51 45.73 7.39
CA LEU A 96 -27.47 44.64 7.22
C LEU A 96 -28.42 44.60 8.41
N THR A 97 -29.70 44.85 8.15
CA THR A 97 -30.83 44.49 9.03
C THR A 97 -31.35 43.09 8.66
N PRO A 98 -31.99 42.38 9.60
CA PRO A 98 -32.38 40.98 9.41
C PRO A 98 -33.72 40.88 8.68
N ILE A 99 -33.79 40.03 7.64
CA ILE A 99 -35.04 39.70 6.96
C ILE A 99 -35.57 38.36 7.46
N ASP A 100 -36.86 38.43 7.81
CA ASP A 100 -37.74 37.41 8.33
C ASP A 100 -38.08 36.32 7.31
N ARG A 101 -38.43 35.14 7.82
CA ARG A 101 -38.78 33.94 7.06
C ARG A 101 -40.29 33.85 6.87
N THR A 102 -40.75 33.87 5.62
CA THR A 102 -41.99 33.18 5.23
C THR A 102 -41.91 32.59 3.82
N LYS A 103 -42.35 31.32 3.74
CA LYS A 103 -43.00 30.53 2.66
C LYS A 103 -43.27 31.30 1.33
N ASP A 104 -43.10 30.74 0.14
CA ASP A 104 -43.79 29.56 -0.40
C ASP A 104 -43.20 29.05 -1.74
N ALA A 105 -43.79 27.98 -2.23
CA ALA A 105 -43.45 27.10 -3.35
C ALA A 105 -43.34 27.70 -4.79
N ALA A 106 -42.81 26.84 -5.65
CA ALA A 106 -42.90 26.76 -7.13
C ALA A 106 -41.80 27.46 -7.97
N SER A 107 -41.01 26.64 -8.67
CA SER A 107 -40.97 26.63 -10.14
C SER A 107 -39.86 25.71 -10.67
N ARG A 108 -40.27 24.74 -11.51
CA ARG A 108 -39.41 23.97 -12.42
C ARG A 108 -39.17 24.80 -13.69
N VAL A 109 -38.02 25.45 -13.82
CA VAL A 109 -37.39 25.82 -15.11
C VAL A 109 -35.87 25.86 -14.89
N ASP A 110 -35.07 25.59 -15.93
CA ASP A 110 -33.59 25.69 -16.01
C ASP A 110 -32.75 24.41 -15.87
N VAL A 111 -33.07 23.39 -16.67
CA VAL A 111 -32.10 22.34 -17.09
C VAL A 111 -31.49 22.62 -18.48
N GLN A 112 -32.03 23.58 -19.24
CA GLN A 112 -31.54 23.88 -20.60
C GLN A 112 -30.39 24.90 -20.67
N LYS A 113 -30.19 25.76 -19.66
CA LYS A 113 -29.10 26.76 -19.68
C LYS A 113 -27.70 26.21 -19.36
N LEU A 114 -27.62 25.10 -18.62
CA LEU A 114 -26.34 24.46 -18.25
C LEU A 114 -25.72 23.63 -19.39
N ALA A 115 -26.51 23.19 -20.37
CA ALA A 115 -26.01 22.45 -21.53
C ALA A 115 -25.29 23.36 -22.56
N THR A 116 -25.67 24.63 -22.63
CA THR A 116 -25.13 25.58 -23.62
C THR A 116 -23.78 26.16 -23.17
N GLN A 117 -23.57 26.37 -21.86
CA GLN A 117 -22.28 26.83 -21.33
C GLN A 117 -21.17 25.78 -21.47
N LYS A 118 -21.48 24.49 -21.27
CA LYS A 118 -20.50 23.40 -21.42
C LYS A 118 -20.03 23.23 -22.87
N LYS A 119 -20.94 23.37 -23.84
CA LYS A 119 -20.63 23.29 -25.28
C LYS A 119 -19.78 24.47 -25.79
N THR A 120 -19.72 25.57 -25.01
CA THR A 120 -18.95 26.76 -25.39
C THR A 120 -17.52 26.71 -24.84
N SER A 121 -17.28 26.07 -23.69
CA SER A 121 -15.91 25.88 -23.18
C SER A 121 -15.15 24.80 -23.96
N GLU A 122 -15.80 23.70 -24.36
CA GLU A 122 -15.19 22.65 -25.19
C GLU A 122 -14.77 23.18 -26.58
N ARG A 123 -15.47 24.18 -27.12
CA ARG A 123 -15.16 24.81 -28.42
C ARG A 123 -14.06 25.87 -28.35
N LEU A 124 -13.73 26.36 -27.16
CA LEU A 124 -12.64 27.31 -26.93
C LEU A 124 -11.31 26.59 -26.70
N GLU A 125 -11.32 25.41 -26.07
CA GLU A 125 -10.12 24.57 -25.92
C GLU A 125 -9.66 23.95 -27.26
N GLU A 126 -10.60 23.58 -28.13
CA GLU A 126 -10.27 23.04 -29.47
C GLU A 126 -9.64 24.10 -30.40
N LYS A 127 -9.98 25.39 -30.23
CA LYS A 127 -9.36 26.50 -30.97
C LYS A 127 -7.98 26.89 -30.47
N ALA A 128 -7.68 26.67 -29.19
CA ALA A 128 -6.35 26.93 -28.63
C ALA A 128 -5.32 25.89 -29.12
N ALA A 129 -5.73 24.62 -29.26
CA ALA A 129 -4.86 23.54 -29.75
C ALA A 129 -4.50 23.65 -31.26
N SER A 130 -5.30 24.37 -32.05
CA SER A 130 -5.05 24.56 -33.50
C SER A 130 -4.09 25.70 -33.85
N LYS A 131 -3.65 26.52 -32.88
CA LYS A 131 -2.87 27.74 -33.17
C LYS A 131 -1.35 27.62 -32.96
N GLU A 132 -0.84 26.44 -32.59
CA GLU A 132 0.57 26.22 -32.25
C GLU A 132 1.36 25.40 -33.29
N LYS A 133 0.80 25.16 -34.48
CA LYS A 133 1.52 24.56 -35.62
C LYS A 133 1.51 25.50 -36.81
N GLY A 134 2.49 26.38 -36.90
CA GLY A 134 2.68 27.21 -38.07
C GLY A 134 3.63 28.36 -37.87
N LYS A 135 4.93 28.07 -37.73
CA LYS A 135 6.03 28.97 -38.08
C LYS A 135 7.34 28.19 -38.01
N ASP A 136 7.78 27.71 -39.16
CA ASP A 136 9.21 27.58 -39.49
C ASP A 136 9.36 27.20 -40.97
N GLN A 137 9.54 28.22 -41.81
CA GLN A 137 10.29 28.11 -43.06
C GLN A 137 10.98 29.44 -43.38
N GLY A 138 12.32 29.39 -43.39
CA GLY A 138 13.15 29.92 -44.46
C GLY A 138 13.56 31.39 -44.42
N ALA A 139 14.84 31.64 -44.16
CA ALA A 139 15.62 32.60 -44.94
C ALA A 139 17.12 32.29 -44.90
N ASN A 140 17.68 32.18 -46.11
CA ASN A 140 19.07 32.05 -46.48
C ASN A 140 19.78 33.41 -46.38
N SER A 141 21.02 33.47 -45.87
CA SER A 141 22.02 34.43 -46.39
C SER A 141 23.45 34.14 -45.92
N LYS A 142 24.31 33.93 -46.92
CA LYS A 142 25.68 34.42 -47.15
C LYS A 142 26.53 34.82 -45.93
N GLY A 143 27.75 34.28 -45.92
CA GLY A 143 28.71 34.45 -44.84
C GLY A 143 29.59 35.68 -44.90
N LYS A 144 30.55 35.71 -43.97
CA LYS A 144 31.86 36.36 -44.14
C LYS A 144 32.82 35.87 -43.06
N LEU A 145 34.01 35.51 -43.54
CA LEU A 145 35.24 35.30 -42.81
C LEU A 145 35.72 36.65 -42.26
N ASP A 146 36.22 36.71 -41.01
CA ASP A 146 37.37 37.54 -40.62
C ASP A 146 37.82 37.25 -39.17
N GLN A 147 39.07 36.76 -39.09
CA GLN A 147 40.18 37.08 -38.19
C GLN A 147 40.01 37.53 -36.71
N VAL A 148 40.77 36.81 -35.86
CA VAL A 148 41.76 37.31 -34.86
C VAL A 148 41.22 37.98 -33.59
N GLN A 149 41.49 37.41 -32.40
CA GLN A 149 42.63 37.81 -31.55
C GLN A 149 42.75 36.95 -30.27
N GLU A 150 43.97 36.50 -30.00
CA GLU A 150 44.42 35.95 -28.71
C GLU A 150 44.31 37.00 -27.60
N THR A 151 44.00 36.58 -26.37
CA THR A 151 44.61 37.16 -25.17
C THR A 151 44.77 36.11 -24.08
N LYS A 152 45.86 36.31 -23.34
CA LYS A 152 46.58 35.40 -22.45
C LYS A 152 45.99 35.37 -21.03
N GLY A 153 46.16 34.23 -20.37
CA GLY A 153 46.74 34.10 -19.01
C GLY A 153 45.89 34.49 -17.79
N SER A 154 45.71 33.55 -16.87
CA SER A 154 46.53 33.53 -15.64
C SER A 154 46.32 32.22 -14.86
N GLU A 155 47.45 31.64 -14.47
CA GLU A 155 47.58 30.51 -13.55
C GLU A 155 47.29 30.96 -12.12
N THR A 156 46.68 30.10 -11.31
CA THR A 156 46.97 30.04 -9.87
C THR A 156 47.11 28.59 -9.44
N GLN A 157 48.30 28.29 -8.91
CA GLN A 157 48.70 27.02 -8.31
C GLN A 157 48.08 26.85 -6.92
N GLY A 158 47.80 25.61 -6.54
CA GLY A 158 47.28 25.24 -5.22
C GLY A 158 47.51 23.76 -4.88
N VAL A 159 48.77 23.44 -4.56
CA VAL A 159 49.27 22.45 -3.57
C VAL A 159 48.34 21.28 -3.18
N PHE A 160 48.67 20.06 -3.64
CA PHE A 160 48.16 18.80 -3.06
C PHE A 160 49.27 18.13 -2.22
N GLY A 161 49.02 18.02 -0.92
CA GLY A 161 49.86 17.30 0.04
C GLY A 161 49.60 15.79 0.00
N LYS A 162 50.68 15.01 -0.12
CA LYS A 162 50.75 13.57 0.14
C LYS A 162 50.56 13.28 1.63
N MET A 163 49.72 12.31 1.98
CA MET A 163 49.88 11.53 3.22
C MET A 163 49.81 10.04 2.92
N LYS A 164 50.87 9.36 3.36
CA LYS A 164 51.02 7.91 3.58
C LYS A 164 49.93 7.46 4.58
N GLY A 165 49.28 6.31 4.50
CA GLY A 165 49.83 4.97 4.27
C GLY A 165 50.06 4.31 5.62
N ASP A 166 49.06 3.58 6.13
CA ASP A 166 49.22 2.56 7.18
C ASP A 166 48.14 1.48 6.99
N ASP A 167 48.59 0.35 6.44
CA ASP A 167 47.87 -0.90 6.27
C ASP A 167 47.91 -1.69 7.59
N HIS A 168 46.75 -2.01 8.16
CA HIS A 168 46.62 -3.07 9.16
C HIS A 168 45.64 -4.14 8.69
N SER A 169 46.25 -5.21 8.19
CA SER A 169 45.71 -6.52 7.90
C SER A 169 44.97 -7.13 9.10
N LYS A 170 43.68 -7.47 8.91
CA LYS A 170 43.04 -8.64 9.54
C LYS A 170 42.24 -9.40 8.49
N LYS A 171 42.91 -10.38 7.87
CA LYS A 171 42.29 -11.56 7.27
C LYS A 171 42.04 -12.60 8.36
N ASP A 172 41.14 -13.53 8.04
CA ASP A 172 40.79 -14.77 8.75
C ASP A 172 39.57 -14.68 9.68
N ASP A 173 38.40 -15.01 9.13
CA ASP A 173 37.40 -15.90 9.76
C ASP A 173 36.11 -16.05 8.91
N ASN A 174 36.23 -16.53 7.66
CA ASN A 174 35.01 -16.86 6.89
C ASN A 174 35.17 -18.02 5.90
N LYS A 175 35.73 -19.16 6.35
CA LYS A 175 35.89 -20.36 5.52
C LYS A 175 35.40 -21.68 6.15
N LYS A 176 34.41 -21.62 7.05
CA LYS A 176 33.88 -22.85 7.72
C LYS A 176 32.35 -22.99 7.76
N ARG A 177 31.61 -22.39 6.81
CA ARG A 177 30.13 -22.52 6.74
C ARG A 177 29.55 -22.90 5.38
N GLN A 178 30.33 -23.44 4.44
CA GLN A 178 29.81 -23.84 3.11
C GLN A 178 29.79 -25.34 2.79
N ASN A 179 30.23 -26.22 3.69
CA ASN A 179 30.21 -27.67 3.43
C ASN A 179 29.41 -28.40 4.51
N GLU A 180 28.08 -28.26 4.49
CA GLU A 180 27.13 -29.24 5.06
C GLU A 180 25.69 -28.84 4.68
N MET A 181 25.33 -29.05 3.41
CA MET A 181 23.93 -29.06 2.99
C MET A 181 23.69 -30.31 2.13
N GLN A 182 23.59 -31.45 2.82
CA GLN A 182 23.15 -32.71 2.22
C GLN A 182 21.65 -32.64 1.92
N THR A 183 21.33 -32.66 0.62
CA THR A 183 20.21 -33.35 -0.03
C THR A 183 18.99 -33.73 0.84
N ILE A 184 18.17 -32.75 1.22
CA ILE A 184 16.77 -33.01 1.60
C ILE A 184 15.95 -33.10 0.30
N ARG A 185 15.49 -34.30 -0.03
CA ARG A 185 14.53 -34.51 -1.13
C ARG A 185 13.22 -33.77 -0.81
N PRO A 186 12.64 -33.01 -1.76
CA PRO A 186 11.35 -32.36 -1.54
C PRO A 186 10.25 -33.43 -1.38
N PRO A 187 9.31 -33.26 -0.42
CA PRO A 187 8.16 -34.14 -0.31
C PRO A 187 7.31 -34.03 -1.57
N LYS A 188 6.90 -35.19 -2.11
CA LYS A 188 5.99 -35.30 -3.25
C LYS A 188 4.74 -34.43 -3.00
N ALA A 189 4.49 -33.49 -3.91
CA ALA A 189 3.31 -32.64 -3.90
C ALA A 189 2.05 -33.52 -3.95
N LYS A 190 1.28 -33.54 -2.85
CA LYS A 190 -0.08 -34.07 -2.85
C LYS A 190 -0.96 -33.14 -3.70
N GLU A 191 -1.78 -33.75 -4.53
CA GLU A 191 -2.72 -33.09 -5.43
C GLU A 191 -3.48 -31.95 -4.73
N GLY A 192 -3.46 -30.77 -5.35
CA GLY A 192 -4.07 -29.56 -4.81
C GLY A 192 -5.60 -29.70 -4.66
N PRO A 193 -6.21 -28.97 -3.70
CA PRO A 193 -7.65 -28.99 -3.53
C PRO A 193 -8.34 -28.46 -4.79
N LYS A 194 -9.28 -29.24 -5.33
CA LYS A 194 -10.17 -28.84 -6.44
C LYS A 194 -10.78 -27.47 -6.10
N SER A 195 -10.45 -26.43 -6.86
CA SER A 195 -10.99 -25.09 -6.62
C SER A 195 -12.50 -25.11 -6.82
N ARG A 196 -13.27 -24.97 -5.73
CA ARG A 196 -14.71 -24.69 -5.83
C ARG A 196 -14.87 -23.31 -6.48
N ALA A 197 -15.39 -23.28 -7.69
CA ALA A 197 -15.90 -22.03 -8.29
C ALA A 197 -17.06 -21.55 -7.42
N ILE A 198 -16.86 -20.46 -6.68
CA ILE A 198 -17.92 -19.83 -5.89
C ILE A 198 -18.77 -19.03 -6.86
N SER A 199 -20.07 -19.35 -6.93
CA SER A 199 -21.03 -18.64 -7.77
C SER A 199 -21.18 -17.18 -7.33
N ALA A 200 -21.25 -16.25 -8.29
CA ALA A 200 -21.50 -14.83 -8.06
C ALA A 200 -22.77 -14.57 -7.21
N ASN A 201 -23.75 -15.48 -7.24
CA ASN A 201 -24.98 -15.38 -6.44
C ASN A 201 -24.71 -15.53 -4.94
N THR A 202 -23.72 -16.33 -4.54
CA THR A 202 -23.32 -16.51 -3.13
C THR A 202 -22.59 -15.29 -2.57
N MET A 203 -21.89 -14.52 -3.42
CA MET A 203 -21.33 -13.24 -2.99
C MET A 203 -22.42 -12.18 -2.77
N LYS A 204 -23.42 -12.12 -3.67
CA LYS A 204 -24.52 -11.15 -3.56
C LYS A 204 -25.38 -11.36 -2.31
N ALA A 205 -25.77 -12.60 -2.01
CA ALA A 205 -26.59 -12.93 -0.84
C ALA A 205 -25.90 -12.60 0.50
N LYS A 206 -24.58 -12.75 0.59
CA LYS A 206 -23.84 -12.48 1.84
C LYS A 206 -23.32 -11.05 1.99
N ASN A 207 -23.20 -10.31 0.90
CA ASN A 207 -23.03 -8.85 0.99
C ASN A 207 -24.26 -8.21 1.66
N ILE A 208 -25.44 -8.82 1.48
CA ILE A 208 -26.65 -8.45 2.20
C ILE A 208 -26.50 -8.80 3.69
N GLU A 209 -26.02 -10.00 4.07
CA GLU A 209 -25.76 -10.37 5.48
C GLU A 209 -24.75 -9.42 6.18
N HIS A 210 -23.65 -9.07 5.54
CA HIS A 210 -22.68 -8.13 6.13
C HIS A 210 -23.26 -6.72 6.32
N ASN A 211 -24.05 -6.27 5.35
CA ASN A 211 -24.79 -5.02 5.49
C ASN A 211 -25.85 -5.11 6.59
N ILE A 212 -26.44 -6.29 6.83
CA ILE A 212 -27.36 -6.54 7.94
C ILE A 212 -26.62 -6.45 9.29
N ASP A 213 -25.46 -7.08 9.45
CA ASP A 213 -24.65 -6.97 10.69
C ASP A 213 -24.29 -5.51 11.00
N LEU A 214 -23.81 -4.76 9.99
CA LEU A 214 -23.54 -3.33 10.15
C LEU A 214 -24.83 -2.54 10.46
N SER A 215 -25.98 -2.95 9.93
CA SER A 215 -27.27 -2.29 10.22
C SER A 215 -27.79 -2.60 11.64
N MET A 216 -27.59 -3.82 12.15
CA MET A 216 -27.96 -4.20 13.52
C MET A 216 -27.08 -3.47 14.52
N GLU A 217 -25.77 -3.39 14.24
CA GLU A 217 -24.83 -2.59 15.02
C GLU A 217 -25.20 -1.09 14.99
N ASN A 218 -25.68 -0.58 13.84
CA ASN A 218 -26.20 0.79 13.74
C ASN A 218 -27.45 1.04 14.58
N GLN A 219 -28.33 0.06 14.75
CA GLN A 219 -29.49 0.19 15.64
C GLN A 219 -29.06 0.22 17.11
N GLU A 220 -28.05 -0.56 17.48
CA GLU A 220 -27.52 -0.59 18.84
C GLU A 220 -26.80 0.73 19.18
N VAL A 221 -25.97 1.25 18.27
CA VAL A 221 -25.32 2.57 18.41
C VAL A 221 -26.37 3.69 18.58
N ARG A 222 -27.48 3.64 17.82
CA ARG A 222 -28.58 4.61 17.97
C ARG A 222 -29.27 4.54 19.33
N LYS A 223 -29.38 3.35 19.94
CA LYS A 223 -29.94 3.19 21.28
C LYS A 223 -28.99 3.72 22.36
N VAL A 224 -27.69 3.42 22.25
CA VAL A 224 -26.66 3.88 23.20
C VAL A 224 -26.55 5.41 23.20
N ASN A 225 -26.58 6.05 22.03
CA ASN A 225 -26.50 7.52 21.94
C ASN A 225 -27.70 8.21 22.60
N LYS A 226 -28.90 7.62 22.54
CA LYS A 226 -30.09 8.19 23.22
C LYS A 226 -30.01 8.12 24.75
N THR A 227 -29.37 7.08 25.30
CA THR A 227 -29.17 6.93 26.74
C THR A 227 -27.98 7.74 27.28
N ALA A 228 -26.97 8.01 26.46
CA ALA A 228 -25.83 8.85 26.86
C ALA A 228 -26.21 10.33 27.04
N ASP A 229 -27.21 10.82 26.31
CA ASP A 229 -27.71 12.19 26.43
C ASP A 229 -28.53 12.46 27.70
N GLN A 230 -28.95 11.43 28.45
CA GLN A 230 -29.86 11.59 29.59
C GLN A 230 -29.22 11.46 30.98
N HIS A 231 -27.93 11.12 31.10
CA HIS A 231 -27.25 11.06 32.40
C HIS A 231 -26.22 12.20 32.57
N HIS A 232 -26.67 13.21 33.34
CA HIS A 232 -25.89 14.24 34.05
C HIS A 232 -25.00 15.19 33.25
N SER A 233 -25.42 16.47 33.26
CA SER A 233 -24.75 17.76 33.56
C SER A 233 -23.21 17.93 33.60
N SER A 234 -22.39 16.90 33.35
CA SER A 234 -20.96 17.04 33.16
C SER A 234 -20.69 17.47 31.73
N ARG A 235 -19.99 18.58 31.59
CA ARG A 235 -19.47 19.10 30.33
C ARG A 235 -18.83 18.00 29.49
N ALA A 236 -19.20 17.90 28.21
CA ALA A 236 -18.66 16.89 27.30
C ALA A 236 -17.13 16.97 27.21
N LYS A 237 -16.46 15.81 27.39
CA LYS A 237 -15.00 15.68 27.27
C LYS A 237 -14.60 15.03 25.96
N TYR A 238 -13.43 15.38 25.47
CA TYR A 238 -12.91 15.01 24.16
C TYR A 238 -11.56 14.32 24.26
N LEU A 239 -11.32 13.37 23.35
CA LEU A 239 -10.03 12.76 23.10
C LEU A 239 -9.76 12.79 21.60
N ILE A 240 -8.77 13.58 21.18
CA ILE A 240 -8.55 13.93 19.78
C ILE A 240 -7.22 13.35 19.31
N TYR A 241 -7.22 12.50 18.28
CA TYR A 241 -5.99 12.14 17.59
C TYR A 241 -5.48 13.36 16.81
N LEU A 242 -4.22 13.72 17.02
CA LEU A 242 -3.60 14.89 16.40
C LEU A 242 -2.40 14.50 15.54
N CYS A 243 -2.47 14.83 14.26
CA CYS A 243 -1.37 14.77 13.31
C CYS A 243 -1.39 15.99 12.38
N ASP A 244 -0.69 17.04 12.79
CA ASP A 244 -0.50 18.26 12.00
C ASP A 244 0.96 18.38 11.52
N ARG A 245 1.30 19.51 10.89
CA ARG A 245 2.65 19.78 10.39
C ARG A 245 3.68 20.06 11.49
N LYS A 246 3.28 20.17 12.76
CA LYS A 246 4.18 20.48 13.88
C LYS A 246 4.99 19.26 14.32
N ALA A 247 4.54 18.05 14.00
CA ALA A 247 5.21 16.82 14.42
C ALA A 247 5.19 15.75 13.32
N HIS A 248 6.25 14.96 13.24
CA HIS A 248 6.32 13.82 12.34
C HIS A 248 5.48 12.65 12.87
N CYS A 249 4.35 12.34 12.22
CA CYS A 249 3.44 11.26 12.62
C CYS A 249 3.73 9.91 11.94
N TYR A 250 4.96 9.66 11.50
CA TYR A 250 5.36 8.41 10.84
C TYR A 250 4.56 8.10 9.56
N GLY A 251 4.65 6.86 9.09
CA GLY A 251 3.98 6.39 7.87
C GLY A 251 2.47 6.19 8.03
N LEU A 252 1.77 5.99 6.91
CA LEU A 252 0.31 5.86 6.89
C LEU A 252 -0.22 4.74 7.80
N GLY A 253 0.37 3.54 7.75
CA GLY A 253 -0.05 2.41 8.59
C GLY A 253 0.07 2.68 10.09
N ASP A 254 1.01 3.54 10.49
CA ASP A 254 1.23 3.96 11.88
C ASP A 254 0.17 4.95 12.34
N ARG A 255 -0.26 5.83 11.44
CA ARG A 255 -1.38 6.74 11.70
C ARG A 255 -2.69 5.99 11.79
N GLN A 256 -2.94 5.03 10.89
CA GLN A 256 -4.15 4.21 10.93
C GLN A 256 -4.31 3.47 12.26
N ARG A 257 -3.24 2.81 12.74
CA ARG A 257 -3.28 2.12 14.03
C ARG A 257 -3.45 3.07 15.21
N ALA A 258 -2.80 4.24 15.16
CA ALA A 258 -2.89 5.24 16.22
C ALA A 258 -4.28 5.87 16.29
N ILE A 259 -4.88 6.22 15.16
CA ILE A 259 -6.25 6.72 15.05
C ILE A 259 -7.23 5.74 15.71
N VAL A 260 -7.16 4.45 15.37
CA VAL A 260 -8.03 3.44 15.95
C VAL A 260 -7.74 3.22 17.44
N ALA A 261 -6.47 3.24 17.85
CA ALA A 261 -6.10 3.13 19.27
C ALA A 261 -6.65 4.30 20.10
N THR A 262 -6.57 5.53 19.59
CA THR A 262 -7.14 6.71 20.24
C THR A 262 -8.66 6.65 20.28
N TYR A 263 -9.31 6.21 19.20
CA TYR A 263 -10.76 5.97 19.19
C TYR A 263 -11.16 4.95 20.26
N TYR A 264 -10.44 3.84 20.35
CA TYR A 264 -10.70 2.82 21.35
C TYR A 264 -10.54 3.34 22.78
N LEU A 265 -9.49 4.13 23.04
CA LEU A 265 -9.28 4.76 24.36
C LEU A 265 -10.40 5.78 24.68
N ALA A 266 -10.89 6.51 23.67
CA ALA A 266 -11.99 7.46 23.86
C ALA A 266 -13.27 6.74 24.33
N GLU A 267 -13.60 5.61 23.70
CA GLU A 267 -14.76 4.77 24.09
C GLU A 267 -14.62 4.26 25.54
N LEU A 268 -13.45 3.74 25.91
CA LEU A 268 -13.20 3.20 27.26
C LEU A 268 -13.27 4.27 28.36
N THR A 269 -12.90 5.51 28.01
CA THR A 269 -12.86 6.65 28.93
C THR A 269 -14.15 7.47 28.92
N GLY A 270 -15.13 7.13 28.09
CA GLY A 270 -16.37 7.89 27.94
C GLY A 270 -16.15 9.29 27.36
N ARG A 271 -15.11 9.46 26.55
CA ARG A 271 -14.80 10.73 25.86
C ARG A 271 -15.29 10.68 24.43
N ARG A 272 -15.71 11.83 23.89
CA ARG A 272 -16.01 11.97 22.47
C ARG A 272 -14.71 11.95 21.67
N PHE A 273 -14.62 11.01 20.73
CA PHE A 273 -13.46 10.90 19.84
C PHE A 273 -13.48 11.99 18.76
N GLY A 274 -12.32 12.61 18.53
CA GLY A 274 -12.08 13.51 17.40
C GLY A 274 -10.83 13.14 16.61
N LEU A 275 -10.76 13.58 15.36
CA LEU A 275 -9.63 13.34 14.47
C LEU A 275 -9.21 14.63 13.77
N ILE A 276 -7.98 15.05 14.02
CA ILE A 276 -7.30 16.14 13.30
C ILE A 276 -6.06 15.55 12.65
N MET A 277 -6.12 15.28 11.34
CA MET A 277 -4.97 14.86 10.54
C MET A 277 -4.83 15.78 9.33
N SER A 278 -4.01 16.83 9.47
CA SER A 278 -3.77 17.84 8.42
C SER A 278 -2.41 17.69 7.72
N ALA A 279 -1.57 16.76 8.17
CA ALA A 279 -0.31 16.43 7.53
C ALA A 279 -0.33 15.00 6.94
N PRO A 280 0.24 14.78 5.73
CA PRO A 280 0.75 15.82 4.83
C PRO A 280 -0.37 16.62 4.13
N SER A 281 -1.60 16.10 4.14
CA SER A 281 -2.81 16.75 3.66
C SER A 281 -3.97 16.40 4.60
N ASP A 282 -5.09 17.12 4.48
CA ASP A 282 -6.26 16.94 5.34
C ASP A 282 -6.94 15.61 5.02
N ILE A 283 -7.07 14.75 6.02
CA ILE A 283 -7.72 13.44 5.87
C ILE A 283 -9.19 13.57 5.42
N ARG A 284 -9.84 14.70 5.70
CA ARG A 284 -11.24 14.99 5.32
C ARG A 284 -11.44 15.10 3.81
N ASP A 285 -10.38 15.34 3.04
CA ASP A 285 -10.45 15.31 1.59
C ASP A 285 -10.71 13.88 1.06
N PHE A 286 -10.32 12.86 1.83
CA PHE A 286 -10.26 11.46 1.39
C PHE A 286 -11.23 10.55 2.15
N TYR A 287 -11.50 10.87 3.42
CA TYR A 287 -12.46 10.15 4.24
C TYR A 287 -13.44 11.09 4.90
N GLU A 288 -14.69 10.68 4.95
CA GLU A 288 -15.75 11.29 5.74
C GLU A 288 -16.09 10.39 6.95
N PRO A 289 -16.71 10.96 8.00
CA PRO A 289 -17.26 10.17 9.09
C PRO A 289 -18.18 9.04 8.61
N ASN A 290 -18.05 7.86 9.20
CA ASN A 290 -18.99 6.75 8.99
C ASN A 290 -19.96 6.61 10.16
N LEU A 291 -19.70 5.67 11.09
CA LEU A 291 -20.58 5.42 12.24
C LEU A 291 -20.27 6.34 13.42
N VAL A 292 -19.11 6.98 13.39
CA VAL A 292 -18.60 7.85 14.45
C VAL A 292 -18.35 9.23 13.85
N LYS A 293 -19.00 10.25 14.41
CA LYS A 293 -18.81 11.66 14.03
C LYS A 293 -17.51 12.22 14.64
N TRP A 294 -16.37 11.93 14.00
CA TRP A 294 -15.04 12.34 14.46
C TRP A 294 -14.57 13.70 13.92
N ASP A 295 -15.30 14.29 12.97
CA ASP A 295 -15.06 15.62 12.44
C ASP A 295 -15.53 16.66 13.46
N ILE A 296 -14.62 17.07 14.34
CA ILE A 296 -14.90 18.05 15.38
C ILE A 296 -14.33 19.39 14.93
N ALA A 297 -15.20 20.37 14.69
CA ALA A 297 -14.75 21.73 14.45
C ALA A 297 -14.24 22.34 15.76
N GLU A 298 -13.27 23.26 15.69
CA GLU A 298 -12.80 23.98 16.88
C GLU A 298 -13.95 24.72 17.58
N SER A 299 -14.97 25.17 16.82
CA SER A 299 -16.20 25.77 17.34
C SER A 299 -17.10 24.80 18.11
N ASP A 300 -16.98 23.50 17.88
CA ASP A 300 -17.73 22.46 18.62
C ASP A 300 -17.08 22.19 19.99
N LEU A 301 -15.82 22.61 20.18
CA LEU A 301 -15.16 22.52 21.46
C LEU A 301 -15.71 23.59 22.40
N PRO A 302 -15.88 23.28 23.69
CA PRO A 302 -16.32 24.27 24.66
C PRO A 302 -15.37 25.47 24.69
N LYS A 303 -15.88 26.71 24.54
CA LYS A 303 -15.06 27.93 24.40
C LYS A 303 -13.96 28.08 25.46
N ASN A 304 -14.25 27.71 26.70
CA ASN A 304 -13.32 27.79 27.83
C ASN A 304 -12.78 26.40 28.20
N ALA A 305 -12.59 25.50 27.23
CA ALA A 305 -12.16 24.13 27.47
C ALA A 305 -10.73 24.13 28.01
N THR A 306 -10.50 23.41 29.10
CA THR A 306 -9.14 23.06 29.48
C THR A 306 -8.56 22.09 28.46
N LYS A 307 -7.31 22.33 28.02
CA LYS A 307 -6.64 21.56 26.96
C LYS A 307 -5.35 20.95 27.47
N TYR A 308 -5.05 19.74 27.05
CA TYR A 308 -3.75 19.09 27.29
C TYR A 308 -3.33 18.30 26.06
N GLU A 309 -2.03 18.27 25.77
CA GLU A 309 -1.47 17.52 24.65
C GLU A 309 -0.52 16.43 25.16
N ILE A 310 -0.79 15.18 24.78
CA ILE A 310 0.07 14.03 25.03
C ILE A 310 0.87 13.76 23.75
N SER A 311 2.19 13.78 23.85
CA SER A 311 3.08 13.35 22.77
C SER A 311 3.71 12.00 23.11
N ALA A 312 3.29 10.96 22.38
CA ALA A 312 3.75 9.58 22.49
C ALA A 312 4.21 9.08 21.12
N LEU A 313 5.10 9.85 20.48
CA LEU A 313 5.73 9.54 19.20
C LEU A 313 7.07 8.83 19.43
N GLY A 314 7.43 7.91 18.54
CA GLY A 314 8.72 7.23 18.57
C GLY A 314 8.68 5.84 19.18
N PRO A 315 9.80 5.37 19.80
CA PRO A 315 9.84 4.07 20.46
C PRO A 315 8.82 4.01 21.60
N LYS A 316 8.50 2.80 22.07
CA LYS A 316 7.39 2.52 23.00
C LYS A 316 7.37 3.51 24.18
N VAL A 317 6.37 4.40 24.19
CA VAL A 317 6.13 5.38 25.26
C VAL A 317 5.06 4.77 26.15
N ASN A 318 5.43 4.53 27.42
CA ASN A 318 4.48 3.95 28.36
C ASN A 318 3.59 5.05 28.94
N LEU A 319 2.32 5.07 28.53
CA LEU A 319 1.29 5.94 29.11
C LEU A 319 0.70 5.36 30.40
N HIS A 320 1.21 4.23 30.90
CA HIS A 320 0.74 3.52 32.10
C HIS A 320 -0.76 3.18 32.08
N LEU A 321 -1.33 3.00 30.87
CA LEU A 321 -2.76 2.76 30.67
C LEU A 321 -3.26 1.44 31.24
N ASP A 322 -2.35 0.56 31.67
CA ASP A 322 -2.63 -0.68 32.39
C ASP A 322 -2.92 -0.47 33.88
N THR A 323 -2.48 0.65 34.47
CA THR A 323 -2.65 0.93 35.91
C THR A 323 -3.42 2.21 36.22
N ILE A 324 -3.36 3.23 35.35
CA ILE A 324 -3.97 4.54 35.65
C ILE A 324 -5.46 4.62 35.31
N ASP A 325 -6.18 5.45 36.07
CA ASP A 325 -7.42 6.07 35.59
C ASP A 325 -7.06 7.30 34.73
N PHE A 326 -7.30 7.20 33.42
CA PHE A 326 -6.97 8.20 32.43
C PHE A 326 -7.74 9.50 32.69
N ASN A 327 -8.99 9.41 33.15
CA ASN A 327 -9.78 10.60 33.45
C ASN A 327 -9.33 11.29 34.75
N SER A 328 -8.72 10.55 35.68
CA SER A 328 -8.09 11.13 36.87
C SER A 328 -6.76 11.81 36.53
N VAL A 329 -5.93 11.19 35.68
CA VAL A 329 -4.60 11.72 35.31
C VAL A 329 -4.72 12.88 34.32
N TYR A 330 -5.66 12.80 33.38
CA TYR A 330 -5.91 13.83 32.37
C TYR A 330 -7.32 14.40 32.52
N PRO A 331 -7.60 15.21 33.56
CA PRO A 331 -8.95 15.68 33.86
C PRO A 331 -9.50 16.69 32.84
N GLN A 332 -8.68 17.17 31.90
CA GLN A 332 -9.00 18.24 30.96
C GLN A 332 -10.18 17.91 30.05
N ASP A 333 -10.89 18.96 29.64
CA ASP A 333 -12.04 18.87 28.72
C ASP A 333 -11.61 18.33 27.36
N VAL A 334 -10.44 18.72 26.86
CA VAL A 334 -9.91 18.28 25.57
C VAL A 334 -8.48 17.75 25.76
N VAL A 335 -8.28 16.48 25.41
CA VAL A 335 -6.95 15.87 25.38
C VAL A 335 -6.58 15.56 23.93
N TYR A 336 -5.54 16.20 23.42
CA TYR A 336 -4.94 15.88 22.13
C TYR A 336 -3.89 14.79 22.31
N VAL A 337 -3.86 13.80 21.42
CA VAL A 337 -2.91 12.69 21.47
C VAL A 337 -2.17 12.61 20.14
N ARG A 338 -0.88 12.88 20.17
CA ARG A 338 0.05 12.59 19.07
C ARG A 338 0.71 11.26 19.34
N THR A 339 0.43 10.25 18.53
CA THR A 339 1.06 8.95 18.71
C THR A 339 1.16 8.17 17.42
N ASN A 340 2.12 7.26 17.36
CA ASN A 340 2.24 6.21 16.37
C ASN A 340 2.02 4.83 17.02
N GLN A 341 1.51 4.77 18.25
CA GLN A 341 1.48 3.57 19.08
C GLN A 341 0.10 2.93 19.17
N VAL A 342 0.11 1.74 19.74
CA VAL A 342 -1.05 0.90 19.97
C VAL A 342 -1.21 0.73 21.47
N PHE A 343 -2.37 1.14 22.00
CA PHE A 343 -2.59 1.15 23.45
C PHE A 343 -3.57 0.08 23.95
N TRP A 344 -4.27 -0.63 23.05
CA TRP A 344 -5.32 -1.58 23.48
C TRP A 344 -4.77 -2.72 24.35
N HIS A 345 -3.52 -3.13 24.18
CA HIS A 345 -2.92 -4.15 25.05
C HIS A 345 -2.76 -3.68 26.50
N ALA A 346 -2.42 -2.41 26.71
CA ALA A 346 -2.30 -1.84 28.04
C ALA A 346 -3.70 -1.59 28.63
N THR A 347 -4.61 -0.98 27.86
CA THR A 347 -5.96 -0.69 28.35
C THR A 347 -6.76 -1.95 28.68
N LEU A 348 -6.60 -3.05 27.92
CA LEU A 348 -7.26 -4.33 28.22
C LEU A 348 -6.76 -5.00 29.51
N LYS A 349 -5.54 -4.68 29.97
CA LYS A 349 -5.01 -5.18 31.25
C LYS A 349 -5.54 -4.39 32.44
N ASN A 350 -6.01 -3.17 32.22
CA ASN A 350 -6.51 -2.31 33.27
C ASN A 350 -7.89 -2.79 33.75
N PRO A 351 -8.06 -3.16 35.03
CA PRO A 351 -9.34 -3.63 35.56
C PRO A 351 -10.48 -2.62 35.41
N LEU A 352 -10.17 -1.31 35.37
CA LEU A 352 -11.15 -0.24 35.17
C LEU A 352 -11.76 -0.30 33.76
N TYR A 353 -10.95 -0.57 32.73
CA TYR A 353 -11.40 -0.56 31.34
C TYR A 353 -11.82 -1.94 30.83
N ALA A 354 -11.29 -3.03 31.40
CA ALA A 354 -11.65 -4.39 30.99
C ALA A 354 -13.17 -4.64 31.03
N LYS A 355 -13.88 -4.02 31.98
CA LYS A 355 -15.35 -4.11 32.12
C LYS A 355 -16.12 -3.19 31.17
N ARG A 356 -15.44 -2.20 30.56
CA ARG A 356 -16.03 -1.16 29.68
C ARG A 356 -15.76 -1.40 28.20
N VAL A 357 -15.13 -2.51 27.84
CA VAL A 357 -14.85 -2.86 26.43
C VAL A 357 -16.16 -2.92 25.64
N PRO A 358 -16.33 -2.08 24.61
CA PRO A 358 -17.57 -2.06 23.83
C PRO A 358 -17.74 -3.38 23.08
N GLY A 359 -18.99 -3.77 22.80
CA GLY A 359 -19.32 -5.06 22.17
C GLY A 359 -18.53 -5.30 20.87
N TRP A 360 -18.42 -4.27 20.02
CA TRP A 360 -17.67 -4.32 18.77
C TRP A 360 -16.16 -4.56 18.95
N ALA A 361 -15.61 -4.26 20.13
CA ALA A 361 -14.20 -4.45 20.44
C ALA A 361 -13.93 -5.75 21.23
N LYS A 362 -14.95 -6.56 21.54
CA LYS A 362 -14.79 -7.90 22.14
C LYS A 362 -14.38 -8.95 21.09
N MET A 363 -13.33 -8.65 20.34
CA MET A 363 -12.79 -9.51 19.29
C MET A 363 -11.28 -9.67 19.45
N HIS A 364 -10.70 -10.59 18.68
CA HIS A 364 -9.25 -10.76 18.68
C HIS A 364 -8.57 -9.44 18.24
N HIS A 365 -7.46 -9.08 18.89
CA HIS A 365 -6.81 -7.78 18.69
C HIS A 365 -6.40 -7.51 17.23
N SER A 366 -6.09 -8.55 16.46
CA SER A 366 -5.79 -8.42 15.02
C SER A 366 -6.98 -7.94 14.18
N GLN A 367 -8.21 -8.03 14.70
CA GLN A 367 -9.43 -7.56 14.03
C GLN A 367 -9.84 -6.15 14.48
N LEU A 368 -9.35 -5.68 15.63
CA LEU A 368 -9.73 -4.38 16.20
C LEU A 368 -9.44 -3.22 15.25
N ILE A 369 -8.31 -3.28 14.54
CA ILE A 369 -7.95 -2.24 13.59
C ILE A 369 -8.94 -2.19 12.43
N ALA A 370 -9.25 -3.33 11.82
CA ALA A 370 -10.22 -3.38 10.73
C ALA A 370 -11.61 -2.92 11.18
N ALA A 371 -12.07 -3.40 12.34
CA ALA A 371 -13.37 -3.02 12.89
C ALA A 371 -13.42 -1.51 13.20
N GLY A 372 -12.44 -0.98 13.95
CA GLY A 372 -12.36 0.43 14.27
C GLY A 372 -12.25 1.31 13.02
N TRP A 373 -11.42 0.92 12.05
CA TRP A 373 -11.25 1.68 10.81
C TRP A 373 -12.56 1.75 10.01
N LEU A 374 -13.28 0.63 9.85
CA LEU A 374 -14.56 0.60 9.14
C LEU A 374 -15.66 1.37 9.88
N ARG A 375 -15.61 1.47 11.22
CA ARG A 375 -16.54 2.32 11.99
C ARG A 375 -16.23 3.80 11.84
N LEU A 376 -14.95 4.18 11.76
CA LEU A 376 -14.53 5.56 11.65
C LEU A 376 -14.66 6.10 10.23
N MET A 377 -14.17 5.35 9.25
CA MET A 377 -13.82 5.89 7.94
C MET A 377 -14.81 5.47 6.87
N LYS A 378 -15.23 6.42 6.04
CA LYS A 378 -15.93 6.17 4.78
C LYS A 378 -15.21 6.91 3.64
N PRO A 379 -14.73 6.23 2.59
CA PRO A 379 -14.09 6.89 1.47
C PRO A 379 -14.99 7.97 0.84
N THR A 380 -14.44 9.16 0.60
CA THR A 380 -15.14 10.24 -0.11
C THR A 380 -15.36 9.87 -1.58
N PRO A 381 -16.28 10.56 -2.28
CA PRO A 381 -16.42 10.42 -3.73
C PRO A 381 -15.12 10.68 -4.51
N LEU A 382 -14.26 11.58 -4.02
CA LEU A 382 -12.95 11.86 -4.62
C LEU A 382 -12.04 10.62 -4.55
N LEU A 383 -11.83 10.08 -3.35
CA LEU A 383 -10.97 8.90 -3.16
C LEU A 383 -11.54 7.69 -3.90
N ARG A 384 -12.87 7.47 -3.80
CA ARG A 384 -13.53 6.36 -4.50
C ARG A 384 -13.51 6.53 -6.01
N GLY A 385 -13.65 7.75 -6.53
CA GLY A 385 -13.54 8.04 -7.96
C GLY A 385 -12.16 7.68 -8.50
N SER A 386 -11.10 8.03 -7.76
CA SER A 386 -9.72 7.65 -8.10
C SER A 386 -9.54 6.12 -8.17
N LEU A 387 -10.05 5.37 -7.17
CA LEU A 387 -10.05 3.91 -7.22
C LEU A 387 -10.86 3.38 -8.41
N ASN A 388 -12.09 3.86 -8.60
CA ASN A 388 -12.97 3.36 -9.67
C ASN A 388 -12.35 3.60 -11.05
N SER A 389 -11.67 4.74 -11.27
CA SER A 389 -10.93 5.00 -12.50
C SER A 389 -9.86 3.92 -12.75
N ALA A 390 -9.01 3.65 -11.75
CA ALA A 390 -7.99 2.61 -11.85
C ALA A 390 -8.59 1.23 -12.14
N LEU A 391 -9.69 0.87 -11.48
CA LEU A 391 -10.38 -0.40 -11.70
C LEU A 391 -11.03 -0.49 -13.10
N VAL A 392 -11.57 0.60 -13.62
CA VAL A 392 -12.11 0.66 -14.99
C VAL A 392 -11.01 0.47 -16.02
N ASP A 393 -9.85 1.11 -15.83
CA ASP A 393 -8.73 0.94 -16.76
C ASP A 393 -8.19 -0.49 -16.74
N ILE A 394 -8.11 -1.12 -15.56
CA ILE A 394 -7.80 -2.54 -15.42
C ILE A 394 -8.84 -3.41 -16.15
N ALA A 395 -10.14 -3.17 -15.90
CA ALA A 395 -11.22 -3.92 -16.54
C ALA A 395 -11.17 -3.81 -18.06
N ARG A 396 -10.89 -2.61 -18.60
CA ARG A 396 -10.76 -2.37 -20.04
C ARG A 396 -9.62 -3.19 -20.61
N LYS A 397 -8.41 -3.14 -20.02
CA LYS A 397 -7.25 -3.94 -20.48
C LYS A 397 -7.54 -5.43 -20.47
N MET A 398 -8.20 -5.94 -19.43
CA MET A 398 -8.62 -7.34 -19.33
C MET A 398 -9.65 -7.72 -20.42
N GLN A 399 -10.61 -6.84 -20.72
CA GLN A 399 -11.59 -7.04 -21.79
C GLN A 399 -10.92 -7.03 -23.18
N GLU A 400 -10.03 -6.08 -23.43
CA GLU A 400 -9.25 -6.01 -24.68
C GLU A 400 -8.43 -7.28 -24.90
N GLU A 401 -7.75 -7.76 -23.86
CA GLU A 401 -7.00 -9.01 -23.93
C GLU A 401 -7.92 -10.22 -24.21
N ALA A 402 -9.10 -10.28 -23.59
CA ALA A 402 -10.09 -11.32 -23.85
C ALA A 402 -10.65 -11.27 -25.29
N GLU A 403 -10.78 -10.08 -25.88
CA GLU A 403 -11.17 -9.89 -27.28
C GLU A 403 -10.06 -10.39 -28.23
N VAL A 404 -8.81 -10.00 -27.98
CA VAL A 404 -7.64 -10.48 -28.74
C VAL A 404 -7.54 -12.00 -28.66
N ALA A 405 -7.63 -12.56 -27.46
CA ALA A 405 -7.64 -13.99 -27.20
C ALA A 405 -8.65 -14.75 -28.07
N LYS A 406 -9.88 -14.22 -28.17
CA LYS A 406 -10.96 -14.80 -28.96
C LYS A 406 -10.60 -14.82 -30.45
N GLN A 407 -9.95 -13.78 -30.96
CA GLN A 407 -9.52 -13.74 -32.37
C GLN A 407 -8.33 -14.67 -32.64
N LEU A 408 -7.32 -14.67 -31.76
CA LEU A 408 -6.14 -15.54 -31.88
C LEU A 408 -6.51 -17.02 -31.89
N ASN A 409 -7.51 -17.42 -31.10
CA ASN A 409 -8.03 -18.78 -31.10
C ASN A 409 -8.72 -19.16 -32.42
N LYS A 410 -9.41 -18.21 -33.06
CA LYS A 410 -10.07 -18.45 -34.36
C LYS A 410 -9.05 -18.58 -35.49
N SER A 411 -8.04 -17.72 -35.51
CA SER A 411 -7.02 -17.67 -36.56
C SER A 411 -5.93 -18.74 -36.40
N ARG A 412 -5.95 -19.52 -35.30
CA ARG A 412 -4.88 -20.48 -34.95
C ARG A 412 -3.50 -19.82 -34.92
N CYS A 413 -3.45 -18.54 -34.55
CA CYS A 413 -2.24 -17.73 -34.49
C CYS A 413 -1.18 -18.34 -33.57
N CYS A 414 -1.60 -18.74 -32.38
CA CYS A 414 -0.76 -19.48 -31.46
C CYS A 414 -0.85 -20.94 -31.85
N LYS A 415 0.05 -21.39 -32.72
CA LYS A 415 0.30 -22.82 -32.77
C LYS A 415 0.83 -23.21 -31.38
N LYS A 416 0.35 -24.33 -30.83
CA LYS A 416 1.11 -25.06 -29.80
C LYS A 416 2.40 -25.54 -30.48
N SER A 417 3.33 -24.64 -30.82
CA SER A 417 4.50 -24.99 -31.59
C SER A 417 5.55 -25.53 -30.64
N ILE A 418 5.87 -26.81 -30.86
CA ILE A 418 7.25 -27.31 -30.93
C ILE A 418 8.23 -26.13 -30.89
N LEU A 419 8.94 -25.97 -29.77
CA LEU A 419 9.99 -24.98 -29.58
C LEU A 419 10.85 -24.90 -30.85
N PRO A 420 11.17 -23.69 -31.35
CA PRO A 420 12.05 -23.57 -32.51
C PRO A 420 13.36 -24.31 -32.23
N LYS A 421 13.70 -25.28 -33.08
CA LYS A 421 14.95 -26.05 -32.98
C LYS A 421 16.21 -25.20 -33.24
N ILE A 422 16.03 -23.98 -33.75
CA ILE A 422 17.10 -23.10 -34.20
C ILE A 422 17.08 -21.84 -33.34
N LEU A 423 18.26 -21.45 -32.82
CA LEU A 423 18.41 -20.22 -32.04
C LEU A 423 18.17 -18.99 -32.93
N PRO A 424 17.37 -18.02 -32.49
CA PRO A 424 17.21 -16.76 -33.20
C PRO A 424 18.50 -15.91 -33.13
N THR A 425 18.94 -15.40 -34.28
CA THR A 425 20.05 -14.43 -34.38
C THR A 425 19.49 -13.01 -34.52
N CYS A 426 19.95 -12.05 -33.70
CA CYS A 426 19.68 -10.62 -33.95
C CYS A 426 20.59 -10.11 -35.07
N SER A 427 20.04 -9.27 -35.95
CA SER A 427 20.76 -8.54 -37.00
C SER A 427 21.76 -7.56 -36.37
N GLY A 428 23.01 -8.00 -36.21
CA GLY A 428 24.09 -7.19 -35.62
C GLY A 428 25.09 -7.99 -34.79
N ASN A 429 25.68 -9.06 -35.34
CA ASN A 429 26.89 -9.82 -34.92
C ASN A 429 27.23 -10.08 -33.43
N GLN A 430 26.43 -9.69 -32.45
CA GLN A 430 26.60 -10.07 -31.05
C GLN A 430 25.68 -11.24 -30.76
N SER A 431 26.24 -12.44 -30.64
CA SER A 431 25.52 -13.61 -30.13
C SER A 431 25.20 -13.38 -28.66
N LEU A 432 24.05 -12.74 -28.37
CA LEU A 432 23.52 -12.59 -27.00
C LEU A 432 23.23 -13.94 -26.33
N CYS A 433 23.10 -15.00 -27.13
CA CYS A 433 22.94 -16.36 -26.67
C CYS A 433 24.23 -17.15 -26.92
N SER A 434 24.75 -17.76 -25.85
CA SER A 434 25.87 -18.70 -25.95
C SER A 434 25.49 -19.87 -26.86
N LYS A 435 26.46 -20.43 -27.60
CA LYS A 435 26.28 -21.65 -28.40
C LYS A 435 25.75 -22.84 -27.56
N ASN A 436 25.94 -22.79 -26.24
CA ASN A 436 25.52 -23.83 -25.32
C ASN A 436 24.13 -23.59 -24.70
N MET A 437 23.46 -22.48 -25.03
CA MET A 437 22.09 -22.23 -24.56
C MET A 437 21.07 -22.94 -25.45
N THR A 438 20.09 -23.57 -24.83
CA THR A 438 18.88 -24.02 -25.53
C THR A 438 18.14 -22.82 -26.12
N ALA A 439 17.34 -23.04 -27.17
CA ALA A 439 16.50 -22.00 -27.73
C ALA A 439 15.56 -21.38 -26.67
N LEU A 440 15.12 -22.17 -25.69
CA LEU A 440 14.31 -21.70 -24.56
C LEU A 440 15.11 -20.78 -23.62
N GLU A 441 16.31 -21.17 -23.20
CA GLU A 441 17.18 -20.34 -22.37
C GLU A 441 17.59 -19.05 -23.08
N CYS A 442 17.85 -19.12 -24.39
CA CYS A 442 18.11 -17.97 -25.23
C CYS A 442 16.89 -17.03 -25.27
N CYS A 443 15.70 -17.56 -25.52
CA CYS A 443 14.46 -16.79 -25.49
C CYS A 443 14.22 -16.16 -24.11
N ASP A 444 14.50 -16.86 -23.02
CA ASP A 444 14.40 -16.32 -21.65
C ASP A 444 15.42 -15.21 -21.38
N VAL A 445 16.67 -15.35 -21.84
CA VAL A 445 17.70 -14.31 -21.72
C VAL A 445 17.33 -13.07 -22.55
N MET A 446 16.83 -13.28 -23.76
CA MET A 446 16.40 -12.21 -24.67
C MET A 446 15.14 -11.50 -24.15
N ALA A 447 14.18 -12.26 -23.61
CA ALA A 447 12.99 -11.72 -22.95
C ALA A 447 13.36 -10.90 -21.71
N LYS A 448 14.30 -11.39 -20.89
CA LYS A 448 14.81 -10.68 -19.71
C LYS A 448 15.58 -9.40 -20.05
N LYS A 449 16.29 -9.37 -21.19
CA LYS A 449 17.12 -8.23 -21.58
C LYS A 449 16.39 -7.13 -22.34
N MET A 450 15.08 -7.27 -22.62
CA MET A 450 14.21 -6.32 -23.34
C MET A 450 14.99 -5.20 -24.06
N PHE A 451 15.75 -5.55 -25.09
CA PHE A 451 16.37 -4.54 -25.91
C PHE A 451 15.28 -3.91 -26.77
N ALA A 452 15.16 -2.59 -26.70
CA ALA A 452 14.35 -1.79 -27.62
C ALA A 452 14.77 -1.97 -29.11
N GLY A 453 15.86 -2.70 -29.40
CA GLY A 453 16.45 -2.88 -30.72
C GLY A 453 16.36 -4.26 -31.39
N CYS A 454 15.68 -5.28 -30.81
CA CYS A 454 15.54 -6.60 -31.47
C CYS A 454 14.07 -7.07 -31.59
N PRO A 455 13.22 -6.41 -32.38
CA PRO A 455 11.83 -6.82 -32.61
C PRO A 455 11.71 -8.18 -33.32
N GLU A 456 12.69 -8.55 -34.15
CA GLU A 456 12.69 -9.78 -34.97
C GLU A 456 12.77 -11.07 -34.13
N VAL A 457 13.45 -11.04 -32.98
CA VAL A 457 13.62 -12.23 -32.11
C VAL A 457 12.38 -12.52 -31.26
N ARG A 458 11.54 -11.51 -30.98
CA ARG A 458 10.24 -11.72 -30.30
C ARG A 458 9.32 -12.66 -31.09
N VAL A 459 9.39 -12.62 -32.42
CA VAL A 459 8.53 -13.41 -33.33
C VAL A 459 8.91 -14.90 -33.29
N LEU A 460 10.21 -15.21 -33.29
CA LEU A 460 10.70 -16.59 -33.29
C LEU A 460 10.42 -17.33 -31.98
N CYS A 461 10.52 -16.64 -30.84
CA CYS A 461 10.31 -17.24 -29.52
C CYS A 461 8.83 -17.49 -29.15
N SER A 462 7.88 -16.93 -29.90
CA SER A 462 6.45 -16.97 -29.54
C SER A 462 5.61 -17.95 -30.36
N GLY A 463 6.19 -18.61 -31.37
CA GLY A 463 5.45 -19.55 -32.22
C GLY A 463 4.34 -18.91 -33.06
N ILE A 464 4.37 -17.57 -33.21
CA ILE A 464 3.38 -16.82 -33.98
C ILE A 464 3.72 -16.92 -35.47
N ASN A 465 2.78 -17.39 -36.28
CA ASN A 465 2.86 -17.19 -37.73
C ASN A 465 2.59 -15.71 -38.03
N SER A 466 3.64 -14.88 -37.96
CA SER A 466 3.49 -13.42 -37.82
C SER A 466 2.65 -12.79 -38.92
N LYS A 467 2.84 -13.17 -40.19
CA LYS A 467 2.13 -12.52 -41.31
C LYS A 467 0.63 -12.81 -41.32
N ASP A 468 0.24 -14.06 -41.16
CA ASP A 468 -1.19 -14.42 -41.13
C ASP A 468 -1.86 -13.90 -39.87
N CYS A 469 -1.13 -13.92 -38.76
CA CYS A 469 -1.65 -13.44 -37.49
C CYS A 469 -1.82 -11.93 -37.47
N GLU A 470 -0.82 -11.19 -37.94
CA GLU A 470 -0.87 -9.74 -38.08
C GLU A 470 -2.00 -9.33 -39.03
N LYS A 471 -2.14 -9.98 -40.19
CA LYS A 471 -3.26 -9.73 -41.11
C LYS A 471 -4.61 -10.01 -40.44
N SER A 472 -4.75 -11.12 -39.71
CA SER A 472 -5.99 -11.48 -39.02
C SER A 472 -6.33 -10.51 -37.89
N LEU A 473 -5.34 -10.01 -37.15
CA LEU A 473 -5.55 -9.08 -36.05
C LEU A 473 -5.83 -7.66 -36.55
N SER A 474 -5.04 -7.17 -37.51
CA SER A 474 -5.22 -5.85 -38.12
C SER A 474 -6.58 -5.72 -38.81
N SER A 475 -7.09 -6.80 -39.41
CA SER A 475 -8.44 -6.84 -39.96
C SER A 475 -9.55 -6.94 -38.91
N SER A 476 -9.27 -7.53 -37.74
CA SER A 476 -10.24 -7.65 -36.65
C SER A 476 -10.35 -6.39 -35.79
N PHE A 477 -9.31 -5.56 -35.79
CA PHE A 477 -9.22 -4.33 -34.98
C PHE A 477 -8.76 -3.13 -35.83
N PRO A 478 -9.43 -2.82 -36.95
CA PRO A 478 -9.02 -1.70 -37.81
C PRO A 478 -9.13 -0.39 -37.03
N ASN A 479 -8.06 0.41 -37.05
CA ASN A 479 -7.98 1.76 -36.46
C ASN A 479 -8.10 1.86 -34.94
N ARG A 480 -8.24 0.74 -34.20
CA ARG A 480 -8.40 0.78 -32.74
C ARG A 480 -7.06 0.76 -32.01
N TRP A 481 -6.08 0.02 -32.54
CA TRP A 481 -4.79 -0.21 -31.90
C TRP A 481 -3.66 -0.07 -32.91
N ASP A 482 -2.53 0.49 -32.49
CA ASP A 482 -1.31 0.43 -33.28
C ASP A 482 -0.81 -1.02 -33.40
N GLY A 483 -0.07 -1.30 -34.48
CA GLY A 483 0.43 -2.65 -34.76
C GLY A 483 1.30 -3.21 -33.65
N TRP A 484 2.03 -2.35 -32.94
CA TRP A 484 2.90 -2.74 -31.82
C TRP A 484 2.11 -3.26 -30.62
N ARG A 485 1.01 -2.59 -30.24
CA ARG A 485 0.11 -3.01 -29.16
C ARG A 485 -0.55 -4.34 -29.48
N ILE A 486 -1.03 -4.51 -30.72
CA ILE A 486 -1.59 -5.78 -31.20
C ILE A 486 -0.57 -6.91 -31.06
N GLN A 487 0.65 -6.67 -31.54
CA GLN A 487 1.72 -7.66 -31.49
C GLN A 487 2.14 -7.99 -30.06
N SER A 488 2.21 -6.99 -29.18
CA SER A 488 2.48 -7.16 -27.75
C SER A 488 1.40 -8.00 -27.05
N LEU A 489 0.13 -7.72 -27.31
CA LEU A 489 -0.99 -8.51 -26.78
C LEU A 489 -0.98 -9.95 -27.32
N ALA A 490 -0.72 -10.13 -28.62
CA ALA A 490 -0.62 -11.46 -29.22
C ALA A 490 0.55 -12.28 -28.66
N TYR A 491 1.70 -11.63 -28.47
CA TYR A 491 2.87 -12.24 -27.83
C TYR A 491 2.55 -12.68 -26.40
N ASN A 492 2.01 -11.78 -25.58
CA ASN A 492 1.64 -12.08 -24.20
C ASN A 492 0.63 -13.23 -24.14
N TYR A 493 -0.35 -13.24 -25.05
CA TYR A 493 -1.34 -14.29 -25.15
C TYR A 493 -0.73 -15.65 -25.51
N CYS A 494 0.16 -15.73 -26.52
CA CYS A 494 0.79 -16.99 -26.89
C CYS A 494 1.80 -17.49 -25.84
N ALA A 495 2.52 -16.58 -25.17
CA ALA A 495 3.48 -16.92 -24.13
C ALA A 495 2.80 -17.37 -22.83
N MET A 496 1.68 -16.75 -22.48
CA MET A 496 0.91 -17.04 -21.28
C MET A 496 -0.56 -17.01 -21.66
N SER A 497 -1.19 -18.13 -21.97
CA SER A 497 -2.62 -18.11 -22.34
C SER A 497 -3.48 -17.58 -21.17
N PRO A 498 -4.39 -16.61 -21.39
CA PRO A 498 -5.26 -16.10 -20.34
C PRO A 498 -6.16 -17.22 -19.84
N ALA A 499 -6.44 -17.24 -18.54
CA ALA A 499 -7.64 -17.88 -18.08
C ALA A 499 -8.77 -17.05 -18.68
N ILE A 500 -9.56 -17.65 -19.55
CA ILE A 500 -10.80 -17.06 -20.06
C ILE A 500 -11.84 -17.06 -18.90
N SER A 501 -11.45 -16.61 -17.71
CA SER A 501 -12.41 -16.22 -16.69
C SER A 501 -13.00 -14.92 -17.18
N LYS A 502 -14.25 -14.97 -17.67
CA LYS A 502 -15.01 -13.77 -17.98
C LYS A 502 -15.01 -12.88 -16.74
N LEU A 503 -14.66 -11.61 -16.92
CA LEU A 503 -14.93 -10.58 -15.93
C LEU A 503 -16.43 -10.59 -15.67
N ASN A 504 -16.82 -10.95 -14.45
CA ASN A 504 -18.22 -10.97 -14.05
C ASN A 504 -18.77 -9.57 -13.75
N ILE A 505 -17.89 -8.56 -13.77
CA ILE A 505 -18.22 -7.16 -13.46
C ILE A 505 -18.16 -6.29 -14.71
N THR A 506 -19.14 -5.40 -14.84
CA THR A 506 -19.21 -4.41 -15.93
C THR A 506 -18.56 -3.10 -15.50
N ILE A 507 -18.07 -2.31 -16.46
CA ILE A 507 -17.51 -0.96 -16.22
C ILE A 507 -18.51 -0.07 -15.48
N ASP A 508 -19.78 -0.10 -15.88
CA ASP A 508 -20.84 0.66 -15.21
C ASP A 508 -21.04 0.21 -13.75
N SER A 509 -20.90 -1.08 -13.48
CA SER A 509 -20.97 -1.60 -12.11
C SER A 509 -19.79 -1.12 -11.26
N ILE A 510 -18.60 -0.95 -11.84
CA ILE A 510 -17.42 -0.41 -11.15
C ILE A 510 -17.67 1.06 -10.80
N ASN A 511 -18.13 1.86 -11.77
CA ASN A 511 -18.40 3.28 -11.58
C ASN A 511 -19.45 3.57 -10.49
N LYS A 512 -20.41 2.67 -10.30
CA LYS A 512 -21.47 2.79 -9.28
C LYS A 512 -21.03 2.38 -7.87
N LYS A 513 -19.86 1.77 -7.71
CA LYS A 513 -19.35 1.34 -6.39
C LYS A 513 -19.05 2.54 -5.50
N LYS A 514 -19.36 2.41 -4.22
CA LYS A 514 -19.16 3.44 -3.19
C LYS A 514 -18.41 2.87 -1.99
N GLY A 515 -17.83 3.74 -1.17
CA GLY A 515 -17.17 3.38 0.08
C GLY A 515 -16.22 2.18 -0.06
N PHE A 516 -16.43 1.15 0.77
CA PHE A 516 -15.66 -0.11 0.78
C PHE A 516 -16.29 -1.24 -0.03
N ASP A 517 -17.18 -0.94 -1.00
CA ASP A 517 -17.77 -1.99 -1.82
C ASP A 517 -16.68 -2.84 -2.49
N LEU A 518 -16.78 -4.16 -2.28
CA LEU A 518 -15.90 -5.15 -2.89
C LEU A 518 -16.09 -5.18 -4.42
N THR A 519 -14.99 -5.35 -5.12
CA THR A 519 -14.93 -5.44 -6.58
C THR A 519 -14.16 -6.71 -6.96
N ASP A 520 -14.86 -7.81 -7.23
CA ASP A 520 -14.17 -9.03 -7.67
C ASP A 520 -13.68 -8.88 -9.12
N MET A 521 -12.42 -8.48 -9.25
CA MET A 521 -11.71 -8.32 -10.52
C MET A 521 -10.85 -9.56 -10.83
N ASN A 522 -10.89 -10.60 -9.99
CA ASN A 522 -10.01 -11.75 -10.08
C ASN A 522 -8.50 -11.37 -10.13
N LEU A 523 -8.09 -10.29 -9.46
CA LEU A 523 -6.72 -9.79 -9.44
C LEU A 523 -5.84 -10.53 -8.42
N ILE A 524 -4.58 -10.74 -8.78
CA ILE A 524 -3.53 -11.15 -7.85
C ILE A 524 -2.73 -9.91 -7.50
N CYS A 525 -2.78 -9.50 -6.24
CA CYS A 525 -2.11 -8.26 -5.84
C CYS A 525 -0.79 -8.56 -5.16
N ALA A 526 0.16 -7.65 -5.31
CA ALA A 526 1.40 -7.65 -4.56
C ALA A 526 1.65 -6.25 -4.03
N HIS A 527 2.09 -6.17 -2.77
CA HIS A 527 2.67 -4.98 -2.21
C HIS A 527 4.10 -5.27 -1.75
N ILE A 528 5.05 -4.59 -2.36
CA ILE A 528 6.48 -4.73 -2.08
C ILE A 528 6.98 -3.45 -1.43
N ARG A 529 7.58 -3.56 -0.25
CA ARG A 529 8.22 -2.45 0.47
C ARG A 529 9.73 -2.71 0.53
N LEU A 530 10.51 -1.85 -0.10
CA LEU A 530 11.97 -1.87 0.04
C LEU A 530 12.44 -1.02 1.21
N GLY A 531 11.84 0.16 1.42
CA GLY A 531 12.39 1.16 2.33
C GLY A 531 13.45 1.99 1.63
N HIS A 532 14.70 1.81 2.04
CA HIS A 532 15.87 2.35 1.36
C HIS A 532 15.95 1.82 -0.09
N SER A 533 15.59 2.67 -1.04
CA SER A 533 15.52 2.40 -2.48
C SER A 533 16.10 3.56 -3.26
N LYS A 534 16.26 3.43 -4.59
CA LYS A 534 16.65 4.56 -5.44
C LYS A 534 15.61 5.67 -5.42
N THR A 535 14.34 5.31 -5.19
CA THR A 535 13.22 6.26 -5.06
C THR A 535 13.29 7.02 -3.74
N PHE A 536 13.66 6.35 -2.65
CA PHE A 536 13.80 6.94 -1.31
C PHE A 536 15.20 6.70 -0.72
N PRO A 537 16.24 7.36 -1.26
CA PRO A 537 17.62 7.12 -0.83
C PRO A 537 17.91 7.63 0.59
N PHE A 538 17.04 8.47 1.13
CA PHE A 538 17.15 9.05 2.47
C PHE A 538 16.57 8.15 3.58
N GLU A 539 15.80 7.11 3.24
CA GLU A 539 15.35 6.16 4.25
C GLU A 539 16.55 5.37 4.78
N THR A 540 16.66 5.20 6.09
CA THR A 540 17.80 4.49 6.69
C THR A 540 17.55 2.99 6.85
N HIS A 541 16.32 2.54 6.63
CA HIS A 541 15.90 1.17 6.88
C HIS A 541 15.49 0.47 5.59
N SER A 542 16.11 -0.67 5.31
CA SER A 542 15.69 -1.59 4.26
C SER A 542 14.79 -2.67 4.86
N PHE A 543 13.57 -2.80 4.36
CA PHE A 543 12.64 -3.87 4.73
C PHE A 543 12.85 -5.14 3.90
N ASN A 544 13.27 -4.97 2.64
CA ASN A 544 13.63 -6.05 1.73
C ASN A 544 14.76 -5.56 0.82
N GLU A 545 15.64 -6.47 0.40
CA GLU A 545 16.69 -6.15 -0.56
C GLU A 545 16.18 -6.27 -2.00
N GLN A 546 16.61 -5.39 -2.91
CA GLN A 546 16.23 -5.45 -4.34
C GLN A 546 16.47 -6.83 -4.96
N LYS A 547 17.59 -7.48 -4.64
CA LYS A 547 17.93 -8.82 -5.17
C LYS A 547 16.91 -9.91 -4.77
N GLY A 548 16.22 -9.73 -3.63
CA GLY A 548 15.18 -10.66 -3.15
C GLY A 548 13.87 -10.56 -3.95
N VAL A 549 13.63 -9.45 -4.63
CA VAL A 549 12.36 -9.19 -5.33
C VAL A 549 12.08 -10.26 -6.41
N SER A 550 13.12 -10.86 -6.97
CA SER A 550 13.04 -11.98 -7.91
C SER A 550 12.21 -13.18 -7.40
N GLY A 551 12.20 -13.45 -6.10
CA GLY A 551 11.38 -14.51 -5.51
C GLY A 551 9.87 -14.22 -5.60
N VAL A 552 9.47 -12.95 -5.52
CA VAL A 552 8.09 -12.52 -5.75
C VAL A 552 7.71 -12.73 -7.21
N TRP A 553 8.63 -12.46 -8.13
CA TRP A 553 8.38 -12.67 -9.56
C TRP A 553 8.18 -14.14 -9.91
N GLU A 554 9.03 -15.03 -9.39
CA GLU A 554 8.85 -16.48 -9.58
C GLU A 554 7.52 -16.98 -9.02
N PHE A 555 7.11 -16.46 -7.86
CA PHE A 555 5.80 -16.74 -7.30
C PHE A 555 4.66 -16.26 -8.21
N LEU A 556 4.68 -14.99 -8.62
CA LEU A 556 3.63 -14.38 -9.44
C LEU A 556 3.54 -14.97 -10.86
N LYS A 557 4.65 -15.44 -11.44
CA LYS A 557 4.66 -16.16 -12.72
C LYS A 557 3.72 -17.35 -12.72
N ASN A 558 3.55 -18.04 -11.59
CA ASN A 558 2.61 -19.17 -11.49
C ASN A 558 1.15 -18.74 -11.65
N PHE A 559 0.80 -17.51 -11.27
CA PHE A 559 -0.51 -16.93 -11.51
C PHE A 559 -0.62 -16.35 -12.91
N ALA A 560 0.41 -15.66 -13.40
CA ALA A 560 0.45 -15.12 -14.76
C ALA A 560 0.29 -16.22 -15.83
N ARG A 561 0.91 -17.40 -15.63
CA ARG A 561 0.76 -18.59 -16.49
C ARG A 561 -0.66 -19.18 -16.47
N LYS A 562 -1.39 -18.96 -15.38
CA LYS A 562 -2.82 -19.28 -15.27
C LYS A 562 -3.69 -18.13 -15.77
N GLY A 563 -3.08 -17.10 -16.36
CA GLY A 563 -3.74 -15.97 -16.98
C GLY A 563 -4.43 -15.00 -16.05
N TYR A 564 -3.96 -14.91 -14.81
CA TYR A 564 -4.38 -13.85 -13.91
C TYR A 564 -3.68 -12.53 -14.28
N HIS A 565 -4.40 -11.44 -14.14
CA HIS A 565 -3.80 -10.10 -14.09
C HIS A 565 -3.31 -9.81 -12.68
N MET A 566 -2.28 -8.97 -12.61
CA MET A 566 -1.63 -8.61 -11.36
C MET A 566 -1.75 -7.13 -11.12
N TYR A 567 -1.87 -6.74 -9.86
CA TYR A 567 -1.70 -5.36 -9.43
C TYR A 567 -0.50 -5.25 -8.50
N LEU A 568 0.37 -4.28 -8.74
CA LEU A 568 1.58 -4.06 -7.94
C LEU A 568 1.56 -2.67 -7.31
N ALA A 569 1.59 -2.63 -5.99
CA ALA A 569 1.94 -1.46 -5.20
C ALA A 569 3.39 -1.59 -4.73
N SER A 570 4.18 -0.53 -4.90
CA SER A 570 5.58 -0.50 -4.50
C SER A 570 6.01 0.92 -4.18
N ASP A 571 6.88 1.05 -3.18
CA ASP A 571 7.58 2.28 -2.81
C ASP A 571 8.83 2.55 -3.68
N ALA A 572 9.18 1.62 -4.55
CA ALA A 572 10.37 1.66 -5.40
C ALA A 572 9.99 1.58 -6.89
N GLN A 573 10.37 2.60 -7.65
CA GLN A 573 10.14 2.66 -9.10
C GLN A 573 10.90 1.56 -9.85
N GLU A 574 12.12 1.23 -9.43
CA GLU A 574 12.91 0.16 -10.03
C GLU A 574 12.22 -1.22 -9.94
N VAL A 575 11.45 -1.46 -8.88
CA VAL A 575 10.63 -2.67 -8.72
C VAL A 575 9.45 -2.67 -9.69
N LYS A 576 8.81 -1.51 -9.89
CA LYS A 576 7.72 -1.35 -10.86
C LYS A 576 8.22 -1.58 -12.30
N ASP A 577 9.37 -1.03 -12.64
CA ASP A 577 9.98 -1.14 -13.98
C ASP A 577 10.41 -2.59 -14.28
N GLU A 578 11.05 -3.25 -13.31
CA GLU A 578 11.44 -4.66 -13.41
C GLU A 578 10.19 -5.55 -13.59
N ALA A 579 9.15 -5.33 -12.79
CA ALA A 579 7.90 -6.06 -12.91
C ALA A 579 7.23 -5.85 -14.26
N LYS A 580 7.20 -4.61 -14.78
CA LYS A 580 6.62 -4.30 -16.10
C LYS A 580 7.32 -5.07 -17.21
N THR A 581 8.64 -5.17 -17.12
CA THR A 581 9.48 -5.95 -18.04
C THR A 581 9.12 -7.44 -18.00
N ILE A 582 8.81 -7.99 -16.83
CA ILE A 582 8.52 -9.42 -16.67
C ILE A 582 7.08 -9.78 -17.09
N PHE A 583 6.10 -8.95 -16.73
CA PHE A 583 4.68 -9.28 -16.82
C PHE A 583 3.92 -8.50 -17.89
N GLY A 584 4.55 -7.52 -18.54
CA GLY A 584 4.00 -6.79 -19.68
C GLY A 584 2.65 -6.13 -19.37
N GLU A 585 1.66 -6.38 -20.23
CA GLU A 585 0.32 -5.78 -20.14
C GLU A 585 -0.59 -6.40 -19.06
N ARG A 586 -0.19 -7.54 -18.48
CA ARG A 586 -0.93 -8.15 -17.37
C ARG A 586 -0.59 -7.55 -16.02
N LEU A 587 0.46 -6.75 -15.94
CA LEU A 587 0.78 -5.98 -14.75
C LEU A 587 0.09 -4.62 -14.81
N HIS A 588 -0.67 -4.36 -13.76
CA HIS A 588 -1.28 -3.08 -13.49
C HIS A 588 -0.57 -2.46 -12.30
N MET A 589 -0.32 -1.17 -12.40
CA MET A 589 0.19 -0.32 -11.34
C MET A 589 -0.30 1.08 -11.64
N ALA A 590 -0.30 1.93 -10.63
CA ALA A 590 -0.63 3.32 -10.86
C ALA A 590 0.63 4.10 -11.26
N ASP A 591 0.50 4.92 -12.30
CA ASP A 591 1.58 5.65 -12.97
C ASP A 591 1.94 6.97 -12.27
N ALA A 592 1.31 7.27 -11.12
CA ALA A 592 1.62 8.48 -10.38
C ALA A 592 2.99 8.39 -9.70
N GLN A 593 3.60 9.57 -9.50
CA GLN A 593 4.85 9.70 -8.77
C GLN A 593 4.73 9.10 -7.36
N ILE A 594 5.69 8.26 -6.99
CA ILE A 594 5.79 7.72 -5.64
C ILE A 594 6.28 8.83 -4.71
N VAL A 595 5.48 9.15 -3.69
CA VAL A 595 5.75 10.25 -2.73
C VAL A 595 5.87 9.68 -1.33
N HIS A 596 6.83 10.17 -0.55
CA HIS A 596 7.00 9.74 0.84
C HIS A 596 6.04 10.51 1.77
N ILE A 597 4.94 9.88 2.17
CA ILE A 597 3.83 10.51 2.94
C ILE A 597 4.26 11.01 4.34
N GLY A 598 5.38 10.50 4.86
CA GLY A 598 5.99 10.95 6.12
C GLY A 598 7.02 12.08 5.99
N PHE A 599 7.54 12.35 4.78
CA PHE A 599 8.66 13.27 4.57
C PHE A 599 8.33 14.15 3.37
N ALA A 600 8.09 15.43 3.64
CA ALA A 600 7.85 16.41 2.59
C ALA A 600 9.15 16.69 1.84
N VAL A 601 9.25 16.23 0.59
CA VAL A 601 10.31 16.67 -0.33
C VAL A 601 9.81 17.91 -1.06
N LYS A 602 10.67 18.94 -1.16
CA LYS A 602 10.32 20.19 -1.85
C LYS A 602 9.90 19.89 -3.29
N GLY A 603 8.77 20.47 -3.71
CA GLY A 603 8.24 20.33 -5.07
C GLY A 603 7.34 19.11 -5.32
N GLN A 604 7.18 18.20 -4.35
CA GLN A 604 6.22 17.10 -4.48
C GLN A 604 4.80 17.53 -4.09
N ASP A 605 3.80 17.10 -4.87
CA ASP A 605 2.40 17.22 -4.50
C ASP A 605 2.04 16.13 -3.48
N LEU A 606 2.16 16.48 -2.19
CA LEU A 606 1.87 15.55 -1.10
C LEU A 606 0.38 15.19 -1.00
N LYS A 607 -0.52 16.05 -1.50
CA LYS A 607 -1.96 15.78 -1.51
C LYS A 607 -2.26 14.71 -2.54
N ALA A 608 -1.75 14.86 -3.77
CA ALA A 608 -1.85 13.83 -4.80
C ALA A 608 -1.16 12.53 -4.37
N GLY A 609 0.02 12.61 -3.76
CA GLY A 609 0.73 11.45 -3.22
C GLY A 609 -0.05 10.69 -2.15
N LEU A 610 -0.70 11.41 -1.22
CA LEU A 610 -1.57 10.79 -0.21
C LEU A 610 -2.83 10.20 -0.85
N GLN A 611 -3.48 10.90 -1.79
CA GLN A 611 -4.64 10.39 -2.52
C GLN A 611 -4.32 9.07 -3.22
N PHE A 612 -3.20 9.05 -3.95
CA PHE A 612 -2.68 7.88 -4.63
C PHE A 612 -2.47 6.72 -3.66
N THR A 613 -1.74 6.95 -2.58
CA THR A 613 -1.42 5.93 -1.58
C THR A 613 -2.69 5.36 -0.95
N LEU A 614 -3.69 6.19 -0.65
CA LEU A 614 -4.97 5.74 -0.11
C LEU A 614 -5.79 4.95 -1.14
N ALA A 615 -5.78 5.36 -2.41
CA ALA A 615 -6.50 4.67 -3.48
C ALA A 615 -5.89 3.29 -3.77
N GLU A 616 -4.56 3.18 -3.81
CA GLU A 616 -3.85 1.91 -3.93
C GLU A 616 -4.18 0.99 -2.73
N GLN A 617 -4.17 1.51 -1.49
CA GLN A 617 -4.51 0.70 -0.31
C GLN A 617 -5.95 0.19 -0.38
N LEU A 618 -6.88 1.01 -0.87
CA LEU A 618 -8.27 0.64 -1.05
C LEU A 618 -8.42 -0.41 -2.16
N LEU A 619 -7.62 -0.36 -3.23
CA LEU A 619 -7.56 -1.40 -4.24
C LEU A 619 -7.09 -2.73 -3.64
N LEU A 620 -5.98 -2.71 -2.89
CA LEU A 620 -5.44 -3.86 -2.17
C LEU A 620 -6.48 -4.49 -1.22
N THR A 621 -7.32 -3.64 -0.63
CA THR A 621 -8.38 -4.02 0.30
C THR A 621 -9.59 -4.65 -0.40
N THR A 622 -10.04 -4.06 -1.52
CA THR A 622 -11.39 -4.33 -2.08
C THR A 622 -11.40 -5.19 -3.34
N SER A 623 -10.26 -5.32 -4.02
CA SER A 623 -10.22 -5.84 -5.40
C SER A 623 -9.38 -7.10 -5.60
N CYS A 624 -8.61 -7.49 -4.58
CA CYS A 624 -7.64 -8.57 -4.66
C CYS A 624 -8.23 -9.92 -4.26
N ARG A 625 -8.12 -10.89 -5.15
CA ARG A 625 -8.48 -12.29 -4.87
C ARG A 625 -7.42 -12.96 -3.99
N GLU A 626 -6.15 -12.81 -4.32
CA GLU A 626 -5.02 -13.24 -3.51
C GLU A 626 -4.10 -12.03 -3.34
N ILE A 627 -3.35 -11.95 -2.23
CA ILE A 627 -2.46 -10.81 -1.98
C ILE A 627 -1.12 -11.27 -1.40
N VAL A 628 -0.03 -10.79 -1.99
CA VAL A 628 1.34 -10.88 -1.45
C VAL A 628 1.66 -9.58 -0.73
N VAL A 629 2.13 -9.65 0.51
CA VAL A 629 2.44 -8.45 1.31
C VAL A 629 3.84 -8.53 1.92
N SER A 630 4.62 -7.45 1.76
CA SER A 630 5.80 -7.21 2.59
C SER A 630 5.43 -6.97 4.05
N HIS A 631 6.42 -7.10 4.95
CA HIS A 631 6.33 -6.63 6.32
C HIS A 631 6.21 -5.09 6.38
N SER A 632 4.99 -4.58 6.18
CA SER A 632 4.69 -3.16 6.15
C SER A 632 3.36 -2.88 6.83
N GLY A 633 3.32 -1.81 7.63
CA GLY A 633 2.08 -1.30 8.20
C GLY A 633 1.07 -0.87 7.14
N TYR A 634 1.49 -0.55 5.92
CA TYR A 634 0.57 -0.16 4.85
C TYR A 634 -0.28 -1.34 4.35
N SER A 635 0.37 -2.43 3.93
CA SER A 635 -0.31 -3.61 3.38
C SER A 635 -0.90 -4.50 4.45
N GLY A 636 -0.32 -4.52 5.66
CA GLY A 636 -0.92 -5.19 6.82
C GLY A 636 -2.33 -4.66 7.11
N ARG A 637 -2.53 -3.34 7.06
CA ARG A 637 -3.85 -2.72 7.29
C ARG A 637 -4.82 -3.03 6.16
N ALA A 638 -4.36 -3.02 4.91
CA ALA A 638 -5.18 -3.43 3.78
C ALA A 638 -5.69 -4.87 3.94
N VAL A 639 -4.83 -5.80 4.37
CA VAL A 639 -5.19 -7.21 4.64
C VAL A 639 -6.19 -7.33 5.78
N GLU A 640 -5.97 -6.63 6.89
CA GLU A 640 -6.89 -6.67 8.03
C GLU A 640 -8.29 -6.19 7.63
N ILE A 641 -8.38 -5.05 6.95
CA ILE A 641 -9.66 -4.49 6.48
C ILE A 641 -10.31 -5.45 5.46
N ARG A 642 -9.55 -5.98 4.51
CA ARG A 642 -10.01 -6.97 3.53
C ARG A 642 -10.61 -8.20 4.19
N ASN A 643 -9.90 -8.78 5.16
CA ASN A 643 -10.34 -9.99 5.85
C ASN A 643 -11.69 -9.78 6.57
N ARG A 644 -11.89 -8.58 7.13
CA ARG A 644 -13.16 -8.21 7.76
C ARG A 644 -14.28 -8.06 6.73
N LEU A 645 -14.05 -7.29 5.65
CA LEU A 645 -15.03 -7.08 4.59
C LEU A 645 -15.46 -8.39 3.90
N MET A 646 -14.54 -9.34 3.74
CA MET A 646 -14.82 -10.62 3.09
C MET A 646 -15.44 -11.66 4.04
N GLY A 647 -15.63 -11.34 5.33
CA GLY A 647 -16.23 -12.24 6.31
C GLY A 647 -15.47 -13.56 6.45
N GLY A 648 -14.13 -13.52 6.47
CA GLY A 648 -13.28 -14.72 6.55
C GLY A 648 -13.16 -15.52 5.25
N ARG A 649 -13.84 -15.13 4.17
CA ARG A 649 -13.67 -15.72 2.82
C ARG A 649 -12.60 -15.02 2.00
N ALA A 650 -11.76 -14.24 2.66
CA ALA A 650 -10.62 -13.64 2.00
C ALA A 650 -9.79 -14.73 1.34
N GLY A 651 -9.41 -14.52 0.07
CA GLY A 651 -8.40 -15.39 -0.52
C GLY A 651 -7.08 -15.22 0.23
N ARG A 652 -6.12 -16.09 -0.05
CA ARG A 652 -4.92 -16.25 0.74
C ARG A 652 -4.11 -14.96 0.74
N VAL A 653 -3.47 -14.77 1.89
CA VAL A 653 -2.48 -13.76 2.14
C VAL A 653 -1.15 -14.49 2.16
N TYR A 654 -0.24 -14.05 1.32
CA TYR A 654 1.12 -14.54 1.25
C TYR A 654 2.04 -13.47 1.81
N HIS A 655 3.05 -13.89 2.56
CA HIS A 655 4.00 -12.98 3.18
C HIS A 655 5.31 -13.00 2.41
N TYR A 656 5.75 -11.82 1.98
CA TYR A 656 7.05 -11.62 1.34
C TYR A 656 8.05 -11.04 2.33
N HIS A 657 9.16 -11.76 2.53
CA HIS A 657 10.28 -11.32 3.34
C HIS A 657 11.57 -11.94 2.80
N ASP A 658 12.61 -11.11 2.63
CA ASP A 658 13.99 -11.54 2.33
C ASP A 658 14.09 -12.51 1.14
N GLY A 659 13.35 -12.21 0.08
CA GLY A 659 13.37 -13.01 -1.15
C GLY A 659 12.42 -14.20 -1.18
N ILE A 660 11.67 -14.45 -0.11
CA ILE A 660 10.81 -15.63 0.02
C ILE A 660 9.34 -15.19 0.15
N VAL A 661 8.47 -15.84 -0.62
CA VAL A 661 7.02 -15.72 -0.48
C VAL A 661 6.51 -16.97 0.24
N THR A 662 5.87 -16.79 1.40
CA THR A 662 5.34 -17.86 2.26
C THR A 662 3.83 -17.83 2.36
#